data_AF-A0A540X8W5-F1
#
_entry.id   AF-A0A540X8W5-F1
#
_cell.length_a   1.000
_cell.length_b   1.000
_cell.length_c   1.000
_cell.angle_alpha   90.00
_cell.angle_beta   90.00
_cell.angle_gamma   90.00
#
_symmetry.space_group_name_H-M   'P 1'
#
loop_
_entity.id
_entity.type
_entity.pdbx_description
1 polymer ?
#
loop_
_entity_poly.entity_id
_entity_poly.type
_entity_poly.pdbx_seq_one_letter_code
_entity_poly.pdbx_strand_id
1 'polypeptide(L)'
;MASKKKSTSSESPVAASWSQVGKFLGTQWPSFVEKHSAGKKPWSRGGPISDAFASWGQPLPKDLTQLLQPLAECEPPPLEELTLGSDAPRTTPGNLMEQRIVAAQSYRPLWKELTGGFVEIGATSSGDLWLYAREPQRGKARAQIYLFNHETDGIEAPQAENLDALVFRAALVRAHARGEVDAETFKQARQKLDTCVGELGFEETLAGVKPYVAKEEPAYKNDLRAGWLVTLLTEVGASDAELRGAFDVEMNPPLTEERLATSAERFKTYPPAAFYFCMASFFAGDEARLTQALELCRLSDAPLVKDLVALMEELRAGRKQLGAISDVQALRQRVMGLALWDEEGRARAKEKEAAAAAVKVASAAREGSLDALAWEAVKDPALGAAIQEAYAADPSMQATVALMSAWKDEENYRDEGVIAELIAEGDRRATPLLISIARYGEGGEDLIALEVLAAWAEPRAVELVRDAAFAEDRFHLKRHLFIQLIQALGDKANTKHLLAVLRMYPLKDGDSERNRMLGALVFALGELGDPAVGDTLLRYLERTVDAVGKEAPISFSEAVCYALGAVGETRALAPLLARFEEKPWKLSSSPATCFALGRLAGTADPASREKALALLESNRFSKGFFIDVNKQKHPNTIAGLFRDVGGLTVAASGQLMLEVAMAGLTEGARREEALANLRELVTGVLTQWEARSSKYWTGYDGYALLAWALLALRAHPDLGRELARPFVTSDVPLVRLLAKQVVGA
;
A
#
# COMPACT_ATOMS: atom_id res chain seq x y z
N MET A 1 -49.56 41.47 -50.03
CA MET A 1 -50.06 41.10 -48.68
C MET A 1 -49.20 39.97 -48.14
N ALA A 2 -49.01 39.95 -46.83
CA ALA A 2 -47.91 39.34 -46.09
C ALA A 2 -47.64 37.83 -46.31
N SER A 3 -46.36 37.44 -46.24
CA SER A 3 -45.98 36.22 -45.51
C SER A 3 -44.64 36.42 -44.79
N LYS A 4 -44.64 36.02 -43.52
CA LYS A 4 -43.54 36.09 -42.54
C LYS A 4 -42.48 35.02 -42.83
N LYS A 5 -41.21 35.35 -42.63
CA LYS A 5 -40.20 34.39 -42.16
C LYS A 5 -39.53 34.94 -40.91
N LYS A 6 -39.82 34.29 -39.78
CA LYS A 6 -39.19 34.49 -38.47
C LYS A 6 -37.86 33.73 -38.48
N SER A 7 -36.76 34.44 -38.30
CA SER A 7 -35.44 33.87 -38.00
C SER A 7 -35.28 33.93 -36.48
N THR A 8 -35.30 32.77 -35.82
CA THR A 8 -34.93 32.60 -34.41
C THR A 8 -33.45 32.27 -34.34
N SER A 9 -32.62 33.25 -34.00
CA SER A 9 -31.26 33.01 -33.51
C SER A 9 -31.35 32.60 -32.04
N SER A 10 -31.19 31.31 -31.76
CA SER A 10 -30.89 30.83 -30.40
C SER A 10 -29.39 30.96 -30.17
N GLU A 11 -28.93 32.16 -29.80
CA GLU A 11 -27.65 32.27 -29.14
C GLU A 11 -27.82 31.67 -27.73
N SER A 12 -27.13 30.57 -27.48
CA SER A 12 -27.02 30.02 -26.13
C SER A 12 -26.25 31.03 -25.28
N PRO A 13 -26.81 31.56 -24.17
CA PRO A 13 -26.19 32.61 -23.37
C PRO A 13 -24.91 32.15 -22.65
N VAL A 14 -24.51 30.89 -22.82
CA VAL A 14 -23.36 30.26 -22.19
C VAL A 14 -22.05 30.59 -22.93
N ALA A 15 -22.03 30.78 -24.26
CA ALA A 15 -20.75 30.87 -24.99
C ALA A 15 -19.97 32.19 -24.77
N ALA A 16 -20.65 33.29 -24.44
CA ALA A 16 -20.01 34.61 -24.32
C ALA A 16 -19.36 34.89 -22.95
N SER A 17 -19.62 34.07 -21.93
CA SER A 17 -19.22 34.37 -20.54
C SER A 17 -17.98 33.64 -20.02
N TRP A 18 -17.44 32.67 -20.76
CA TRP A 18 -16.32 31.82 -20.31
C TRP A 18 -14.94 32.44 -20.57
N SER A 19 -14.89 33.59 -21.27
CA SER A 19 -13.65 34.30 -21.61
C SER A 19 -12.98 34.98 -20.40
N GLN A 20 -13.62 35.00 -19.24
CA GLN A 20 -13.10 35.56 -17.99
C GLN A 20 -13.47 34.63 -16.84
N VAL A 21 -12.59 33.68 -16.50
CA VAL A 21 -12.79 32.70 -15.41
C VAL A 21 -13.18 33.38 -14.09
N GLY A 22 -12.57 34.53 -13.77
CA GLY A 22 -12.97 35.31 -12.58
C GLY A 22 -14.39 35.89 -12.61
N LYS A 23 -14.96 36.13 -13.81
CA LYS A 23 -16.36 36.57 -13.96
C LYS A 23 -17.32 35.37 -13.88
N PHE A 24 -16.94 34.23 -14.42
CA PHE A 24 -17.68 32.97 -14.24
C PHE A 24 -17.77 32.62 -12.75
N LEU A 25 -16.64 32.56 -12.04
CA LEU A 25 -16.57 32.30 -10.59
C LEU A 25 -17.31 33.36 -9.76
N GLY A 26 -17.22 34.64 -10.14
CA GLY A 26 -17.84 35.74 -9.39
C GLY A 26 -19.33 35.97 -9.62
N THR A 27 -19.89 35.59 -10.78
CA THR A 27 -21.27 35.97 -11.15
C THR A 27 -22.15 34.83 -11.69
N GLN A 28 -21.55 33.74 -12.17
CA GLN A 28 -22.30 32.66 -12.84
C GLN A 28 -22.22 31.33 -12.09
N TRP A 29 -21.13 31.10 -11.36
CA TRP A 29 -20.92 29.94 -10.52
C TRP A 29 -22.05 29.73 -9.49
N PRO A 30 -22.52 30.74 -8.74
CA PRO A 30 -23.63 30.54 -7.79
C PRO A 30 -24.90 29.97 -8.45
N SER A 31 -25.24 30.43 -9.66
CA SER A 31 -26.41 29.94 -10.41
C SER A 31 -26.20 28.55 -11.03
N PHE A 32 -24.95 28.20 -11.37
CA PHE A 32 -24.59 26.87 -11.86
C PHE A 32 -24.67 25.82 -10.74
N VAL A 33 -24.20 26.18 -9.54
CA VAL A 33 -24.22 25.38 -8.31
C VAL A 33 -25.67 25.06 -7.89
N GLU A 34 -26.55 26.07 -7.84
CA GLU A 34 -27.96 25.92 -7.45
C GLU A 34 -28.75 24.91 -8.32
N LYS A 35 -28.35 24.71 -9.58
CA LYS A 35 -29.09 23.87 -10.54
C LYS A 35 -28.66 22.39 -10.54
N HIS A 36 -27.51 22.03 -9.97
CA HIS A 36 -26.87 20.73 -10.23
C HIS A 36 -26.36 19.98 -8.98
N SER A 37 -26.72 20.42 -7.77
CA SER A 37 -26.35 19.74 -6.51
C SER A 37 -27.30 18.58 -6.16
N ALA A 38 -26.81 17.33 -6.23
CA ALA A 38 -27.44 16.19 -5.59
C ALA A 38 -26.39 15.11 -5.22
N GLY A 39 -26.13 14.92 -3.91
CA GLY A 39 -25.66 13.65 -3.36
C GLY A 39 -24.34 13.63 -2.57
N LYS A 40 -24.38 12.83 -1.48
CA LYS A 40 -23.37 12.45 -0.45
C LYS A 40 -22.98 13.49 0.60
N LYS A 41 -22.75 12.99 1.84
CA LYS A 41 -22.47 13.78 3.05
C LYS A 41 -21.28 14.73 2.81
N PRO A 42 -21.39 16.01 3.19
CA PRO A 42 -20.34 16.98 2.92
C PRO A 42 -19.11 16.73 3.79
N TRP A 43 -17.94 16.79 3.15
CA TRP A 43 -16.65 17.08 3.79
C TRP A 43 -16.77 18.30 4.72
N SER A 44 -15.93 18.37 5.75
CA SER A 44 -16.03 19.45 6.73
C SER A 44 -15.74 20.80 6.06
N ARG A 45 -16.80 21.61 5.88
CA ARG A 45 -16.77 22.77 4.96
C ARG A 45 -15.94 23.90 5.56
N GLY A 46 -14.85 24.28 4.89
CA GLY A 46 -14.06 25.52 5.08
C GLY A 46 -13.42 25.76 6.45
N GLY A 47 -13.84 25.05 7.50
CA GLY A 47 -13.35 25.16 8.87
C GLY A 47 -11.87 24.81 8.96
N PRO A 48 -11.46 23.58 8.63
CA PRO A 48 -10.04 23.21 8.70
C PRO A 48 -9.12 24.08 7.83
N ILE A 49 -9.58 24.48 6.63
CA ILE A 49 -8.83 25.37 5.74
C ILE A 49 -8.63 26.75 6.40
N SER A 50 -9.70 27.32 6.96
CA SER A 50 -9.65 28.60 7.66
C SER A 50 -8.80 28.52 8.93
N ASP A 51 -8.92 27.41 9.67
CA ASP A 51 -8.17 27.14 10.89
C ASP A 51 -6.66 27.04 10.58
N ALA A 52 -6.27 26.42 9.45
CA ALA A 52 -4.88 26.37 9.00
C ALA A 52 -4.31 27.78 8.79
N PHE A 53 -4.94 28.62 7.97
CA PHE A 53 -4.46 29.99 7.73
C PHE A 53 -4.50 30.87 9.00
N ALA A 54 -5.54 30.72 9.83
CA ALA A 54 -5.62 31.42 11.11
C ALA A 54 -4.47 31.03 12.04
N SER A 55 -4.11 29.74 12.08
CA SER A 55 -2.96 29.26 12.86
C SER A 55 -1.63 29.80 12.34
N TRP A 56 -1.53 30.10 11.04
CA TRP A 56 -0.38 30.75 10.43
C TRP A 56 -0.38 32.28 10.65
N GLY A 57 -1.37 32.83 11.34
CA GLY A 57 -1.52 34.27 11.55
C GLY A 57 -1.88 35.03 10.27
N GLN A 58 -2.47 34.36 9.28
CA GLN A 58 -2.80 34.94 7.99
C GLN A 58 -4.32 34.89 7.73
N PRO A 59 -4.88 35.89 7.04
CA PRO A 59 -6.23 35.77 6.53
C PRO A 59 -6.28 34.70 5.42
N LEU A 60 -7.47 34.10 5.24
CA LEU A 60 -7.73 33.22 4.12
C LEU A 60 -7.41 33.96 2.79
N PRO A 61 -6.64 33.34 1.87
CA PRO A 61 -6.35 33.92 0.57
C PRO A 61 -7.62 34.30 -0.21
N LYS A 62 -7.57 35.39 -0.97
CA LYS A 62 -8.75 35.96 -1.66
C LYS A 62 -9.41 34.98 -2.62
N ASP A 63 -8.63 34.21 -3.37
CA ASP A 63 -9.07 33.15 -4.28
C ASP A 63 -9.79 32.03 -3.51
N LEU A 64 -9.24 31.58 -2.38
CA LEU A 64 -9.91 30.62 -1.50
C LEU A 64 -11.18 31.19 -0.87
N THR A 65 -11.18 32.45 -0.43
CA THR A 65 -12.41 33.12 0.06
C THR A 65 -13.48 33.15 -1.01
N GLN A 66 -13.12 33.52 -2.24
CA GLN A 66 -14.06 33.60 -3.36
C GLN A 66 -14.61 32.22 -3.73
N LEU A 67 -13.82 31.16 -3.63
CA LEU A 67 -14.27 29.79 -3.87
C LEU A 67 -15.16 29.26 -2.74
N LEU A 68 -14.76 29.46 -1.48
CA LEU A 68 -15.39 28.83 -0.32
C LEU A 68 -16.63 29.59 0.18
N GLN A 69 -16.69 30.92 0.02
CA GLN A 69 -17.81 31.72 0.51
C GLN A 69 -19.16 31.30 -0.08
N PRO A 70 -19.31 31.09 -1.41
CA PRO A 70 -20.56 30.57 -1.97
C PRO A 70 -20.89 29.15 -1.48
N LEU A 71 -19.87 28.34 -1.17
CA LEU A 71 -20.04 26.94 -0.76
C LEU A 71 -20.39 26.78 0.72
N ALA A 72 -20.31 27.85 1.52
CA ALA A 72 -20.69 27.82 2.93
C ALA A 72 -22.20 27.52 3.10
N GLU A 73 -23.02 28.04 2.19
CA GLU A 73 -24.49 28.00 2.28
C GLU A 73 -25.14 26.96 1.34
N CYS A 74 -24.37 26.35 0.43
CA CYS A 74 -24.88 25.42 -0.59
C CYS A 74 -24.11 24.09 -0.58
N GLU A 75 -24.70 23.02 -1.13
CA GLU A 75 -23.92 21.82 -1.45
C GLU A 75 -22.96 22.13 -2.62
N PRO A 76 -21.68 21.72 -2.53
CA PRO A 76 -20.76 21.91 -3.63
C PRO A 76 -21.26 21.15 -4.88
N PRO A 77 -21.09 21.74 -6.07
CA PRO A 77 -21.45 21.05 -7.29
C PRO A 77 -20.54 19.83 -7.44
N PRO A 78 -21.03 18.73 -8.03
CA PRO A 78 -20.17 17.60 -8.34
C PRO A 78 -19.17 18.02 -9.42
N LEU A 79 -17.87 18.03 -9.09
CA LEU A 79 -16.79 18.29 -10.03
C LEU A 79 -16.03 16.99 -10.30
N GLU A 80 -15.51 16.86 -11.52
CA GLU A 80 -14.77 15.65 -11.90
C GLU A 80 -13.40 15.65 -11.19
N GLU A 81 -13.13 14.58 -10.44
CA GLU A 81 -11.91 14.41 -9.62
C GLU A 81 -11.59 15.59 -8.68
N LEU A 82 -12.61 16.30 -8.20
CA LEU A 82 -12.45 17.39 -7.23
C LEU A 82 -13.67 17.50 -6.30
N THR A 83 -13.52 16.97 -5.09
CA THR A 83 -14.43 17.23 -3.98
C THR A 83 -13.83 18.32 -3.10
N LEU A 84 -14.43 19.50 -3.07
CA LEU A 84 -13.90 20.63 -2.30
C LEU A 84 -14.13 20.45 -0.79
N GLY A 85 -13.09 20.74 -0.01
CA GLY A 85 -13.13 20.70 1.45
C GLY A 85 -11.79 20.24 2.04
N SER A 86 -11.78 19.92 3.33
CA SER A 86 -10.64 19.30 3.98
C SER A 86 -11.12 18.37 5.09
N ASP A 87 -10.49 17.20 5.17
CA ASP A 87 -10.67 16.24 6.24
C ASP A 87 -9.59 16.38 7.34
N ALA A 88 -8.68 17.34 7.19
CA ALA A 88 -7.71 17.70 8.21
C ALA A 88 -8.39 17.91 9.58
N PRO A 89 -7.89 17.23 10.63
CA PRO A 89 -8.40 17.40 11.99
C PRO A 89 -8.46 18.87 12.42
N ARG A 90 -9.60 19.25 13.01
CA ARG A 90 -9.78 20.60 13.57
C ARG A 90 -8.92 20.78 14.82
N THR A 91 -8.41 21.99 14.98
CA THR A 91 -7.69 22.38 16.19
C THR A 91 -8.65 22.61 17.35
N THR A 92 -8.22 22.25 18.55
CA THR A 92 -8.91 22.49 19.83
C THR A 92 -8.09 23.45 20.69
N PRO A 93 -8.65 24.00 21.79
CA PRO A 93 -7.85 24.81 22.71
C PRO A 93 -6.66 24.03 23.27
N GLY A 94 -5.46 24.62 23.21
CA GLY A 94 -4.21 24.01 23.65
C GLY A 94 -3.04 24.42 22.76
N ASN A 95 -1.90 23.73 22.89
CA ASN A 95 -0.73 23.96 22.02
C ASN A 95 -1.05 23.48 20.60
N LEU A 96 -1.20 24.42 19.65
CA LEU A 96 -1.58 24.15 18.27
C LEU A 96 -0.51 23.35 17.53
N MET A 97 0.78 23.60 17.80
CA MET A 97 1.88 22.89 17.15
C MET A 97 1.89 21.42 17.55
N GLU A 98 1.78 21.14 18.85
CA GLU A 98 1.67 19.78 19.34
C GLU A 98 0.45 19.07 18.72
N GLN A 99 -0.72 19.72 18.72
CA GLN A 99 -1.91 19.14 18.11
C GLN A 99 -1.71 18.79 16.64
N ARG A 100 -1.04 19.67 15.86
CA ARG A 100 -0.74 19.40 14.44
C ARG A 100 0.23 18.24 14.27
N ILE A 101 1.29 18.15 15.08
CA ILE A 101 2.23 17.02 15.05
C ILE A 101 1.51 15.70 15.39
N VAL A 102 0.72 15.68 16.46
CA VAL A 102 -0.01 14.48 16.91
C VAL A 102 -1.06 14.06 15.88
N ALA A 103 -1.76 15.02 15.28
CA ALA A 103 -2.67 14.74 14.19
C ALA A 103 -1.93 14.18 12.96
N ALA A 104 -0.79 14.76 12.60
CA ALA A 104 0.02 14.32 11.45
C ALA A 104 0.57 12.89 11.60
N GLN A 105 0.83 12.43 12.83
CA GLN A 105 1.17 11.03 13.13
C GLN A 105 0.09 10.02 12.73
N SER A 106 -1.17 10.46 12.57
CA SER A 106 -2.29 9.61 12.16
C SER A 106 -2.93 10.03 10.84
N TYR A 107 -2.70 11.26 10.40
CA TYR A 107 -3.21 11.86 9.18
C TYR A 107 -2.06 12.55 8.43
N ARG A 108 -1.32 11.75 7.65
CA ARG A 108 -0.07 12.15 6.98
C ARG A 108 -0.10 13.43 6.15
N PRO A 109 -1.20 13.80 5.46
CA PRO A 109 -1.24 15.05 4.69
C PRO A 109 -0.91 16.30 5.52
N LEU A 110 -1.16 16.30 6.83
CA LEU A 110 -0.79 17.40 7.72
C LEU A 110 0.73 17.61 7.85
N TRP A 111 1.56 16.60 7.57
CA TRP A 111 3.00 16.83 7.49
C TRP A 111 3.35 17.80 6.39
N LYS A 112 2.61 17.79 5.29
CA LYS A 112 2.81 18.71 4.17
C LYS A 112 2.50 20.15 4.60
N GLU A 113 1.52 20.35 5.49
CA GLU A 113 1.27 21.65 6.13
C GLU A 113 2.51 22.13 6.92
N LEU A 114 3.03 21.27 7.80
CA LEU A 114 4.13 21.62 8.71
C LEU A 114 5.49 21.77 8.02
N THR A 115 5.71 21.08 6.90
CA THR A 115 7.04 20.99 6.26
C THR A 115 7.15 21.82 4.98
N GLY A 116 6.09 21.87 4.18
CA GLY A 116 6.06 22.56 2.91
C GLY A 116 5.09 23.73 2.83
N GLY A 117 4.23 23.91 3.84
CA GLY A 117 3.22 24.97 3.83
C GLY A 117 2.10 24.70 2.83
N PHE A 118 1.66 23.44 2.80
CA PHE A 118 0.54 22.98 1.98
C PHE A 118 -0.75 22.93 2.81
N VAL A 119 -1.86 23.45 2.27
CA VAL A 119 -3.19 23.36 2.90
C VAL A 119 -4.09 22.50 2.02
N GLU A 120 -4.70 21.46 2.59
CA GLU A 120 -5.68 20.63 1.88
C GLU A 120 -6.90 21.46 1.47
N ILE A 121 -7.31 21.35 0.21
CA ILE A 121 -8.45 22.08 -0.36
C ILE A 121 -9.48 21.19 -1.08
N GLY A 122 -9.16 19.90 -1.24
CA GLY A 122 -10.12 18.91 -1.72
C GLY A 122 -9.49 17.54 -1.95
N ALA A 123 -10.28 16.62 -2.52
CA ALA A 123 -9.82 15.28 -2.90
C ALA A 123 -10.35 14.81 -4.24
N THR A 124 -9.67 13.81 -4.80
CA THR A 124 -10.11 13.01 -5.95
C THR A 124 -11.08 11.91 -5.51
N SER A 125 -11.65 11.19 -6.47
CA SER A 125 -12.48 10.01 -6.20
C SER A 125 -11.65 8.80 -5.70
N SER A 126 -10.36 8.77 -6.04
CA SER A 126 -9.36 7.78 -5.60
C SER A 126 -8.87 7.99 -4.17
N GLY A 127 -9.12 9.16 -3.56
CA GLY A 127 -8.64 9.50 -2.22
C GLY A 127 -7.33 10.29 -2.17
N ASP A 128 -6.80 10.70 -3.33
CA ASP A 128 -5.71 11.67 -3.42
C ASP A 128 -6.19 13.07 -3.05
N LEU A 129 -5.27 13.93 -2.60
CA LEU A 129 -5.64 15.22 -2.03
C LEU A 129 -5.10 16.40 -2.85
N TRP A 130 -5.97 17.36 -3.15
CA TRP A 130 -5.58 18.64 -3.72
C TRP A 130 -5.05 19.55 -2.63
N LEU A 131 -3.81 20.01 -2.79
CA LEU A 131 -3.11 20.86 -1.84
C LEU A 131 -2.86 22.25 -2.42
N TYR A 132 -3.16 23.27 -1.65
CA TYR A 132 -2.88 24.67 -1.92
C TYR A 132 -1.56 25.05 -1.25
N ALA A 133 -0.54 25.36 -2.05
CA ALA A 133 0.78 25.75 -1.54
C ALA A 133 0.95 27.26 -1.55
N ARG A 134 1.39 27.82 -0.42
CA ARG A 134 1.73 29.24 -0.33
C ARG A 134 3.09 29.41 0.35
N GLU A 135 4.12 29.71 -0.43
CA GLU A 135 5.38 30.21 0.13
C GLU A 135 5.42 31.75 0.04
N PRO A 136 5.42 32.49 1.16
CA PRO A 136 5.34 33.96 1.16
C PRO A 136 6.57 34.69 0.60
N GLN A 137 7.67 33.99 0.30
CA GLN A 137 9.02 34.59 0.33
C GLN A 137 9.71 34.78 -1.02
N ARG A 138 9.09 34.37 -2.14
CA ARG A 138 9.61 34.66 -3.50
C ARG A 138 8.68 35.56 -4.32
N GLY A 139 8.10 36.57 -3.68
CA GLY A 139 7.42 37.68 -4.34
C GLY A 139 5.91 37.51 -4.54
N LYS A 140 5.34 38.19 -5.54
CA LYS A 140 3.90 38.22 -5.89
C LYS A 140 3.40 36.90 -6.52
N ALA A 141 4.15 35.80 -6.35
CA ALA A 141 3.81 34.52 -6.97
C ALA A 141 2.44 34.05 -6.48
N ARG A 142 1.58 33.65 -7.43
CA ARG A 142 0.29 33.04 -7.12
C ARG A 142 0.53 31.68 -6.46
N ALA A 143 -0.40 31.26 -5.61
CA ALA A 143 -0.37 29.94 -5.03
C ALA A 143 -0.45 28.89 -6.14
N GLN A 144 0.34 27.84 -5.98
CA GLN A 144 0.34 26.68 -6.86
C GLN A 144 -0.52 25.58 -6.25
N ILE A 145 -1.07 24.74 -7.11
CA ILE A 145 -1.90 23.61 -6.71
C ILE A 145 -1.13 22.33 -6.95
N TYR A 146 -1.08 21.49 -5.94
CA TYR A 146 -0.38 20.21 -5.93
C TYR A 146 -1.39 19.08 -5.73
N LEU A 147 -0.98 17.87 -6.11
CA LEU A 147 -1.70 16.66 -5.81
C LEU A 147 -0.83 15.82 -4.86
N PHE A 148 -1.39 15.41 -3.74
CA PHE A 148 -0.80 14.45 -2.83
C PHE A 148 -1.35 13.07 -3.15
N ASN A 149 -0.46 12.16 -3.50
CA ASN A 149 -0.76 10.79 -3.83
C ASN A 149 -0.71 9.94 -2.54
N HIS A 150 -1.86 9.41 -2.14
CA HIS A 150 -1.97 8.70 -0.87
C HIS A 150 -1.29 7.32 -0.88
N GLU A 151 -1.09 6.73 -2.06
CA GLU A 151 -0.41 5.45 -2.22
C GLU A 151 1.10 5.64 -2.02
N THR A 152 1.68 6.63 -2.70
CA THR A 152 3.12 6.91 -2.62
C THR A 152 3.49 7.74 -1.40
N ASP A 153 2.51 8.38 -0.73
CA ASP A 153 2.72 9.38 0.33
C ASP A 153 3.58 10.57 -0.15
N GLY A 154 3.54 10.81 -1.46
CA GLY A 154 4.31 11.82 -2.16
C GLY A 154 3.46 13.02 -2.59
N ILE A 155 4.13 14.14 -2.81
CA ILE A 155 3.55 15.28 -3.52
C ILE A 155 4.01 15.21 -4.98
N GLU A 156 3.07 15.25 -5.90
CA GLU A 156 3.34 15.37 -7.32
C GLU A 156 3.86 16.76 -7.67
N ALA A 157 4.50 16.91 -8.84
CA ALA A 157 4.81 18.23 -9.38
C ALA A 157 3.54 19.12 -9.43
N PRO A 158 3.66 20.45 -9.38
CA PRO A 158 2.51 21.34 -9.43
C PRO A 158 1.57 21.01 -10.59
N GLN A 159 0.31 20.76 -10.28
CA GLN A 159 -0.71 20.28 -11.22
C GLN A 159 -1.59 21.40 -11.76
N ALA A 160 -1.58 22.60 -11.17
CA ALA A 160 -2.21 23.76 -11.76
C ALA A 160 -1.50 25.05 -11.37
N GLU A 161 -1.52 26.01 -12.29
CA GLU A 161 -0.96 27.35 -12.06
C GLU A 161 -1.69 28.08 -10.92
N ASN A 162 -2.98 27.80 -10.75
CA ASN A 162 -3.82 28.41 -9.72
C ASN A 162 -5.13 27.63 -9.53
N LEU A 163 -5.87 28.00 -8.49
CA LEU A 163 -7.15 27.38 -8.11
C LEU A 163 -8.23 27.51 -9.19
N ASP A 164 -8.29 28.67 -9.87
CA ASP A 164 -9.25 28.92 -10.95
C ASP A 164 -9.09 27.90 -12.08
N ALA A 165 -7.84 27.63 -12.49
CA ALA A 165 -7.53 26.67 -13.54
C ALA A 165 -7.93 25.23 -13.16
N LEU A 166 -7.67 24.83 -11.90
CA LEU A 166 -8.08 23.52 -11.39
C LEU A 166 -9.61 23.35 -11.39
N VAL A 167 -10.34 24.31 -10.79
CA VAL A 167 -11.80 24.26 -10.70
C VAL A 167 -12.42 24.30 -12.09
N PHE A 168 -11.89 25.13 -12.99
CA PHE A 168 -12.34 25.20 -14.38
C PHE A 168 -12.17 23.87 -15.10
N ARG A 169 -11.00 23.21 -14.97
CA ARG A 169 -10.77 21.88 -15.54
C ARG A 169 -11.80 20.88 -15.03
N ALA A 170 -11.96 20.77 -13.72
CA ALA A 170 -12.87 19.82 -13.09
C ALA A 170 -14.34 20.04 -13.51
N ALA A 171 -14.77 21.30 -13.64
CA ALA A 171 -16.10 21.66 -14.12
C ALA A 171 -16.28 21.36 -15.63
N LEU A 172 -15.29 21.68 -16.45
CA LEU A 172 -15.33 21.47 -17.91
C LEU A 172 -15.41 19.98 -18.27
N VAL A 173 -14.58 19.14 -17.65
CA VAL A 173 -14.60 17.69 -17.88
C VAL A 173 -15.94 17.11 -17.46
N ARG A 174 -16.46 17.50 -16.29
CA ARG A 174 -17.77 17.06 -15.82
C ARG A 174 -18.88 17.39 -16.79
N ALA A 175 -18.92 18.65 -17.24
CA ALA A 175 -19.95 19.15 -18.14
C ALA A 175 -19.89 18.43 -19.50
N HIS A 176 -18.69 18.14 -20.00
CA HIS A 176 -18.52 17.34 -21.21
C HIS A 176 -18.99 15.89 -21.03
N ALA A 177 -18.62 15.22 -19.93
CA ALA A 177 -19.05 13.86 -19.63
C ALA A 177 -20.59 13.71 -19.52
N ARG A 178 -21.30 14.82 -19.21
CA ARG A 178 -22.77 14.88 -19.19
C ARG A 178 -23.42 15.34 -20.49
N GLY A 179 -22.63 15.73 -21.49
CA GLY A 179 -23.14 16.32 -22.72
C GLY A 179 -23.73 17.72 -22.54
N GLU A 180 -23.41 18.42 -21.45
CA GLU A 180 -23.82 19.81 -21.19
C GLU A 180 -23.03 20.81 -22.04
N VAL A 181 -21.84 20.41 -22.50
CA VAL A 181 -20.96 21.15 -23.40
C VAL A 181 -20.70 20.29 -24.64
N ASP A 182 -21.01 20.83 -25.82
CA ASP A 182 -20.75 20.14 -27.09
C ASP A 182 -19.24 20.01 -27.37
N ALA A 183 -18.88 19.10 -28.28
CA ALA A 183 -17.48 18.76 -28.55
C ALA A 183 -16.64 19.95 -29.06
N GLU A 184 -17.23 20.89 -29.80
CA GLU A 184 -16.51 22.04 -30.33
C GLU A 184 -16.27 23.08 -29.24
N THR A 185 -17.28 23.36 -28.42
CA THR A 185 -17.16 24.21 -27.23
C THR A 185 -16.15 23.63 -26.23
N PHE A 186 -16.21 22.30 -26.00
CA PHE A 186 -15.25 21.61 -25.14
C PHE A 186 -13.83 21.77 -25.67
N LYS A 187 -13.61 21.54 -26.97
CA LYS A 187 -12.31 21.71 -27.63
C LYS A 187 -11.76 23.14 -27.48
N GLN A 188 -12.60 24.16 -27.66
CA GLN A 188 -12.20 25.57 -27.51
C GLN A 188 -11.90 25.94 -26.05
N ALA A 189 -12.73 25.49 -25.11
CA ALA A 189 -12.52 25.71 -23.68
C ALA A 189 -11.27 24.98 -23.19
N ARG A 190 -11.03 23.76 -23.68
CA ARG A 190 -9.85 22.96 -23.41
C ARG A 190 -8.55 23.65 -23.86
N GLN A 191 -8.54 24.34 -25.00
CA GLN A 191 -7.38 25.13 -25.43
C GLN A 191 -7.03 26.27 -24.46
N LYS A 192 -7.97 26.74 -23.62
CA LYS A 192 -7.69 27.74 -22.57
C LYS A 192 -6.95 27.15 -21.37
N LEU A 193 -6.93 25.82 -21.24
CA LEU A 193 -6.18 25.10 -20.21
C LEU A 193 -4.72 24.82 -20.61
N ASP A 194 -4.32 25.13 -21.85
CA ASP A 194 -2.95 24.97 -22.31
C ASP A 194 -1.97 25.64 -21.35
N THR A 195 -1.03 24.84 -20.82
CA THR A 195 0.00 25.23 -19.86
C THR A 195 -0.52 25.73 -18.51
N CYS A 196 -1.82 25.53 -18.20
CA CYS A 196 -2.44 25.98 -16.96
C CYS A 196 -2.73 24.85 -15.97
N VAL A 197 -2.93 23.62 -16.46
CA VAL A 197 -3.17 22.41 -15.66
C VAL A 197 -2.37 21.22 -16.17
N GLY A 198 -2.04 20.28 -15.30
CA GLY A 198 -1.48 18.96 -15.64
C GLY A 198 -2.54 18.01 -16.19
N GLU A 199 -2.08 16.93 -16.83
CA GLU A 199 -2.93 15.92 -17.46
C GLU A 199 -3.36 14.80 -16.51
N LEU A 200 -2.79 14.73 -15.30
CA LEU A 200 -2.90 13.59 -14.39
C LEU A 200 -4.36 13.17 -14.16
N GLY A 201 -4.68 11.94 -14.58
CA GLY A 201 -6.01 11.31 -14.47
C GLY A 201 -7.01 11.68 -15.58
N PHE A 202 -6.61 12.49 -16.55
CA PHE A 202 -7.44 12.94 -17.66
C PHE A 202 -6.72 12.96 -19.01
N GLU A 203 -5.66 12.16 -19.18
CA GLU A 203 -4.80 12.14 -20.36
C GLU A 203 -5.60 11.93 -21.65
N GLU A 204 -6.57 11.02 -21.63
CA GLU A 204 -7.45 10.76 -22.77
C GLU A 204 -8.43 11.92 -23.03
N THR A 205 -9.00 12.49 -21.97
CA THR A 205 -10.04 13.53 -22.09
C THR A 205 -9.44 14.89 -22.47
N LEU A 206 -8.23 15.17 -21.98
CA LEU A 206 -7.49 16.40 -22.23
C LEU A 206 -6.40 16.23 -23.30
N ALA A 207 -6.43 15.14 -24.07
CA ALA A 207 -5.42 14.81 -25.08
C ALA A 207 -5.03 16.01 -25.99
N GLY A 208 -3.77 16.43 -25.90
CA GLY A 208 -3.22 17.53 -26.69
C GLY A 208 -3.26 18.91 -26.00
N VAL A 209 -3.73 18.98 -24.75
CA VAL A 209 -3.46 20.12 -23.86
C VAL A 209 -2.00 20.03 -23.43
N LYS A 210 -1.26 21.13 -23.51
CA LYS A 210 0.11 21.12 -22.97
C LYS A 210 0.05 21.13 -21.44
N PRO A 211 0.69 20.18 -20.73
CA PRO A 211 0.64 20.16 -19.28
C PRO A 211 1.27 21.42 -18.67
N TYR A 212 0.76 21.85 -17.53
CA TYR A 212 1.41 22.88 -16.72
C TYR A 212 2.79 22.41 -16.28
N VAL A 213 3.77 23.29 -16.46
CA VAL A 213 5.13 23.11 -15.96
C VAL A 213 5.44 24.29 -15.07
N ALA A 214 5.67 24.03 -13.79
CA ALA A 214 6.01 25.06 -12.83
C ALA A 214 7.34 25.72 -13.19
N LYS A 215 7.36 27.06 -13.18
CA LYS A 215 8.60 27.83 -13.40
C LYS A 215 9.49 27.87 -12.16
N GLU A 216 8.90 27.67 -10.99
CA GLU A 216 9.56 27.63 -9.69
C GLU A 216 8.89 26.56 -8.83
N GLU A 217 9.69 25.74 -8.12
CA GLU A 217 9.20 24.68 -7.23
C GLU A 217 9.78 24.80 -5.82
N PRO A 218 9.49 25.89 -5.07
CA PRO A 218 10.13 26.05 -3.78
C PRO A 218 9.43 25.29 -2.64
N ALA A 219 8.11 25.13 -2.67
CA ALA A 219 7.35 24.45 -1.62
C ALA A 219 7.65 22.94 -1.57
N TYR A 220 7.73 22.30 -2.74
CA TYR A 220 8.11 20.89 -2.86
C TYR A 220 9.49 20.60 -2.26
N LYS A 221 10.48 21.47 -2.52
CA LYS A 221 11.83 21.34 -1.94
C LYS A 221 11.85 21.44 -0.42
N ASN A 222 10.96 22.25 0.18
CA ASN A 222 10.85 22.34 1.63
C ASN A 222 10.28 21.05 2.24
N ASP A 223 9.29 20.42 1.59
CA ASP A 223 8.77 19.09 1.99
C ASP A 223 9.83 18.01 1.88
N LEU A 224 10.52 17.91 0.73
CA LEU A 224 11.62 16.95 0.53
C LEU A 224 12.71 17.11 1.59
N ARG A 225 13.13 18.36 1.86
CA ARG A 225 14.13 18.65 2.88
C ARG A 225 13.73 18.12 4.25
N ALA A 226 12.46 18.28 4.62
CA ALA A 226 11.95 17.86 5.92
C ALA A 226 11.50 16.39 5.96
N GLY A 227 11.65 15.62 4.88
CA GLY A 227 11.24 14.22 4.79
C GLY A 227 11.77 13.38 5.95
N TRP A 228 13.03 13.57 6.34
CA TRP A 228 13.61 12.87 7.49
C TRP A 228 12.92 13.18 8.84
N LEU A 229 12.42 14.41 9.03
CA LEU A 229 11.63 14.75 10.23
C LEU A 229 10.26 14.08 10.19
N VAL A 230 9.65 13.96 9.01
CA VAL A 230 8.38 13.24 8.85
C VAL A 230 8.58 11.77 9.19
N THR A 231 9.60 11.12 8.63
CA THR A 231 9.97 9.73 8.98
C THR A 231 10.20 9.58 10.48
N LEU A 232 11.00 10.49 11.07
CA LEU A 232 11.35 10.46 12.50
C LEU A 232 10.15 10.63 13.43
N LEU A 233 9.20 11.50 13.07
CA LEU A 233 8.11 11.90 13.95
C LEU A 233 6.83 11.08 13.75
N THR A 234 6.69 10.38 12.62
CA THR A 234 5.52 9.55 12.27
C THR A 234 5.72 8.08 12.63
N GLU A 235 6.85 7.53 12.23
CA GLU A 235 7.12 6.10 12.35
C GLU A 235 7.75 5.82 13.72
N VAL A 236 6.94 5.32 14.65
CA VAL A 236 7.39 5.00 16.02
C VAL A 236 8.31 3.78 15.97
N GLY A 237 9.57 4.02 15.60
CA GLY A 237 10.54 2.95 15.41
C GLY A 237 11.28 2.95 14.08
N ALA A 238 11.15 4.00 13.24
CA ALA A 238 11.96 4.15 12.02
C ALA A 238 13.41 3.74 12.30
N SER A 239 13.96 2.83 11.51
CA SER A 239 15.32 2.30 11.66
C SER A 239 16.38 3.37 11.38
N ASP A 240 17.62 3.11 11.80
CA ASP A 240 18.73 4.03 11.54
C ASP A 240 18.99 4.17 10.04
N ALA A 241 18.73 3.11 9.27
CA ALA A 241 18.84 3.08 7.81
C ALA A 241 17.77 3.97 7.17
N GLU A 242 16.50 3.82 7.55
CA GLU A 242 15.40 4.64 7.02
C GLU A 242 15.62 6.13 7.30
N LEU A 243 16.07 6.48 8.51
CA LEU A 243 16.39 7.87 8.86
C LEU A 243 17.55 8.43 8.03
N ARG A 244 18.58 7.61 7.74
CA ARG A 244 19.69 8.03 6.87
C ARG A 244 19.23 8.18 5.42
N GLY A 245 18.45 7.23 4.91
CA GLY A 245 17.91 7.28 3.55
C GLY A 245 16.98 8.47 3.32
N ALA A 246 16.22 8.88 4.34
CA ALA A 246 15.38 10.07 4.29
C ALA A 246 16.16 11.39 4.46
N PHE A 247 17.41 11.33 4.91
CA PHE A 247 18.25 12.50 5.18
C PHE A 247 19.25 12.74 4.04
N ASP A 248 18.92 13.67 3.16
CA ASP A 248 19.85 14.19 2.15
C ASP A 248 20.68 15.34 2.74
N VAL A 249 22.01 15.17 2.78
CA VAL A 249 22.94 16.17 3.33
C VAL A 249 23.03 17.44 2.47
N GLU A 250 22.86 17.34 1.16
CA GLU A 250 22.86 18.51 0.26
C GLU A 250 21.63 19.39 0.50
N MET A 251 20.49 18.75 0.77
CA MET A 251 19.23 19.41 1.13
C MET A 251 19.20 19.85 2.60
N ASN A 252 19.95 19.18 3.48
CA ASN A 252 20.04 19.46 4.90
C ASN A 252 21.45 19.84 5.40
N PRO A 253 22.12 20.86 4.81
CA PRO A 253 23.47 21.21 5.26
C PRO A 253 23.45 21.72 6.70
N PRO A 254 24.60 21.67 7.41
CA PRO A 254 24.70 22.12 8.79
C PRO A 254 24.05 23.49 9.04
N LEU A 255 23.32 23.60 10.14
CA LEU A 255 22.62 24.83 10.50
C LEU A 255 23.61 25.88 11.00
N THR A 256 24.13 26.69 10.09
CA THR A 256 25.02 27.81 10.43
C THR A 256 24.25 29.05 10.87
N GLU A 257 24.93 29.97 11.56
CA GLU A 257 24.38 31.26 11.93
C GLU A 257 23.87 32.04 10.73
N GLU A 258 24.66 32.03 9.65
CA GLU A 258 24.36 32.70 8.39
C GLU A 258 23.06 32.16 7.79
N ARG A 259 22.86 30.84 7.80
CA ARG A 259 21.62 30.21 7.29
C ARG A 259 20.39 30.58 8.10
N LEU A 260 20.52 30.66 9.43
CA LEU A 260 19.45 31.16 10.30
C LEU A 260 19.17 32.65 10.03
N ALA A 261 20.22 33.47 9.91
CA ALA A 261 20.08 34.90 9.62
C ALA A 261 19.38 35.17 8.27
N THR A 262 19.75 34.43 7.22
CA THR A 262 19.06 34.53 5.91
C THR A 262 17.60 34.06 5.95
N SER A 263 17.21 33.29 6.97
CA SER A 263 15.84 32.79 7.16
C SER A 263 15.03 33.59 8.19
N ALA A 264 15.60 34.62 8.83
CA ALA A 264 14.96 35.37 9.91
C ALA A 264 13.59 35.96 9.50
N GLU A 265 13.47 36.52 8.30
CA GLU A 265 12.20 37.03 7.79
C GLU A 265 11.20 35.90 7.48
N ARG A 266 11.67 34.69 7.11
CA ARG A 266 10.82 33.51 6.88
C ARG A 266 10.09 33.12 8.16
N PHE A 267 10.75 33.17 9.30
CA PHE A 267 10.17 32.71 10.57
C PHE A 267 8.95 33.54 10.99
N LYS A 268 8.92 34.82 10.62
CA LYS A 268 7.79 35.72 10.92
C LYS A 268 6.53 35.39 10.16
N THR A 269 6.64 34.78 8.98
CA THR A 269 5.53 34.67 8.02
C THR A 269 5.29 33.27 7.46
N TYR A 270 6.22 32.34 7.68
CA TYR A 270 6.21 30.99 7.11
C TYR A 270 6.53 29.94 8.18
N PRO A 271 5.50 29.41 8.86
CA PRO A 271 5.65 28.40 9.92
C PRO A 271 6.52 27.18 9.56
N PRO A 272 6.53 26.66 8.31
CA PRO A 272 7.36 25.50 7.99
C PRO A 272 8.86 25.73 8.17
N ALA A 273 9.36 26.94 7.88
CA ALA A 273 10.75 27.27 8.16
C ALA A 273 11.04 27.25 9.66
N ALA A 274 10.19 27.88 10.47
CA ALA A 274 10.32 27.87 11.93
C ALA A 274 10.30 26.43 12.48
N PHE A 275 9.34 25.62 12.04
CA PHE A 275 9.21 24.21 12.42
C PHE A 275 10.48 23.43 12.11
N TYR A 276 10.94 23.46 10.86
CA TYR A 276 12.12 22.72 10.43
C TYR A 276 13.36 23.10 11.25
N PHE A 277 13.69 24.40 11.37
CA PHE A 277 14.92 24.82 12.03
C PHE A 277 14.93 24.52 13.53
N CYS A 278 13.79 24.68 14.22
CA CYS A 278 13.66 24.31 15.63
C CYS A 278 13.84 22.81 15.83
N MET A 279 13.12 21.98 15.07
CA MET A 279 13.18 20.52 15.22
C MET A 279 14.55 19.98 14.82
N ALA A 280 15.10 20.43 13.68
CA ALA A 280 16.42 20.00 13.21
C ALA A 280 17.52 20.37 14.22
N SER A 281 17.52 21.59 14.79
CA SER A 281 18.51 21.98 15.80
C SER A 281 18.39 21.16 17.08
N PHE A 282 17.16 20.87 17.53
CA PHE A 282 16.91 20.03 18.69
C PHE A 282 17.47 18.61 18.47
N PHE A 283 17.10 17.95 17.38
CA PHE A 283 17.56 16.59 17.07
C PHE A 283 19.06 16.50 16.74
N ALA A 284 19.65 17.58 16.21
CA ALA A 284 21.10 17.66 16.00
C ALA A 284 21.90 17.83 17.31
N GLY A 285 21.25 18.14 18.44
CA GLY A 285 21.95 18.45 19.69
C GLY A 285 22.55 19.85 19.74
N ASP A 286 22.19 20.74 18.80
CA ASP A 286 22.75 22.08 18.69
C ASP A 286 21.92 23.10 19.51
N GLU A 287 22.20 23.18 20.80
CA GLU A 287 21.50 24.08 21.73
C GLU A 287 21.68 25.57 21.40
N ALA A 288 22.83 25.94 20.80
CA ALA A 288 23.10 27.32 20.41
C ALA A 288 22.18 27.73 19.25
N ARG A 289 22.07 26.88 18.22
CA ARG A 289 21.19 27.14 17.08
C ARG A 289 19.72 27.01 17.42
N LEU A 290 19.34 26.07 18.29
CA LEU A 290 17.98 26.00 18.81
C LEU A 290 17.60 27.30 19.53
N THR A 291 18.47 27.83 20.38
CA THR A 291 18.20 29.09 21.10
C THR A 291 17.99 30.26 20.14
N GLN A 292 18.86 30.40 19.13
CA GLN A 292 18.73 31.44 18.09
C GLN A 292 17.44 31.27 17.28
N ALA A 293 17.10 30.05 16.88
CA ALA A 293 15.85 29.76 16.15
C ALA A 293 14.62 30.15 16.98
N LEU A 294 14.60 29.83 18.28
CA LEU A 294 13.49 30.19 19.18
C LEU A 294 13.36 31.71 19.35
N GLU A 295 14.47 32.45 19.44
CA GLU A 295 14.44 33.92 19.48
C GLU A 295 13.82 34.53 18.23
N LEU A 296 14.16 34.01 17.05
CA LEU A 296 13.53 34.43 15.80
C LEU A 296 12.04 34.06 15.74
N CYS A 297 11.67 32.87 16.21
CA CYS A 297 10.27 32.43 16.27
C CYS A 297 9.40 33.32 17.17
N ARG A 298 9.95 33.86 18.27
CA ARG A 298 9.21 34.79 19.15
C ARG A 298 8.82 36.11 18.46
N LEU A 299 9.46 36.46 17.35
CA LEU A 299 9.10 37.61 16.53
C LEU A 299 7.92 37.34 15.57
N SER A 300 7.47 36.09 15.49
CA SER A 300 6.37 35.70 14.61
C SER A 300 5.02 36.03 15.24
N ASP A 301 4.09 36.53 14.44
CA ASP A 301 2.70 36.75 14.87
C ASP A 301 1.84 35.48 14.76
N ALA A 302 2.32 34.47 14.03
CA ALA A 302 1.61 33.22 13.80
C ALA A 302 1.39 32.44 15.12
N PRO A 303 0.13 32.16 15.52
CA PRO A 303 -0.15 31.35 16.71
C PRO A 303 0.57 30.01 16.72
N LEU A 304 0.63 29.32 15.57
CA LEU A 304 1.31 28.04 15.42
C LEU A 304 2.82 28.11 15.75
N VAL A 305 3.47 29.23 15.41
CA VAL A 305 4.91 29.44 15.69
C VAL A 305 5.15 29.80 17.16
N LYS A 306 4.23 30.54 17.79
CA LYS A 306 4.30 30.83 19.23
C LYS A 306 4.17 29.55 20.05
N ASP A 307 3.25 28.68 19.66
CA ASP A 307 3.06 27.38 20.31
C ASP A 307 4.21 26.40 20.01
N LEU A 308 4.85 26.50 18.85
CA LEU A 308 6.12 25.81 18.59
C LEU A 308 7.18 26.23 19.61
N VAL A 309 7.33 27.52 19.91
CA VAL A 309 8.32 27.97 20.91
C VAL A 309 8.04 27.34 22.27
N ALA A 310 6.78 27.39 22.73
CA ALA A 310 6.39 26.78 24.00
C ALA A 310 6.69 25.27 24.03
N LEU A 311 6.31 24.55 22.97
CA LEU A 311 6.57 23.11 22.84
C LEU A 311 8.08 22.81 22.91
N MET A 312 8.90 23.54 22.15
CA MET A 312 10.35 23.32 22.13
C MET A 312 11.01 23.61 23.47
N GLU A 313 10.52 24.59 24.22
CA GLU A 313 11.02 24.87 25.58
C GLU A 313 10.68 23.73 26.54
N GLU A 314 9.48 23.15 26.47
CA GLU A 314 9.12 21.96 27.25
C GLU A 314 9.97 20.75 26.89
N LEU A 315 10.19 20.50 25.58
CA LEU A 315 11.07 19.44 25.10
C LEU A 315 12.50 19.65 25.58
N ARG A 316 13.03 20.88 25.50
CA ARG A 316 14.36 21.21 26.03
C ARG A 316 14.45 21.03 27.55
N ALA A 317 13.35 21.26 28.28
CA ALA A 317 13.26 21.03 29.72
C ALA A 317 13.15 19.55 30.12
N GLY A 318 13.18 18.62 29.16
CA GLY A 318 13.19 17.18 29.40
C GLY A 318 11.82 16.51 29.33
N ARG A 319 10.80 17.17 28.76
CA ARG A 319 9.54 16.50 28.41
C ARG A 319 9.86 15.30 27.52
N LYS A 320 9.27 14.15 27.85
CA LYS A 320 9.53 12.87 27.19
C LYS A 320 8.53 12.51 26.10
N GLN A 321 7.26 12.89 26.26
CA GLN A 321 6.21 12.42 25.37
C GLN A 321 5.80 13.49 24.34
N LEU A 322 5.69 13.07 23.07
CA LEU A 322 5.14 13.84 21.96
C LEU A 322 4.24 12.94 21.09
N GLY A 323 2.93 12.96 21.37
CA GLY A 323 1.97 12.10 20.69
C GLY A 323 2.26 10.61 20.90
N ALA A 324 2.42 9.88 19.79
CA ALA A 324 2.77 8.47 19.77
C ALA A 324 4.21 8.17 20.22
N ILE A 325 5.09 9.18 20.30
CA ILE A 325 6.48 9.04 20.76
C ILE A 325 6.52 9.10 22.28
N SER A 326 6.89 7.99 22.92
CA SER A 326 6.91 7.85 24.38
C SER A 326 8.15 8.44 25.06
N ASP A 327 9.31 8.48 24.37
CA ASP A 327 10.55 9.10 24.86
C ASP A 327 11.32 9.83 23.75
N VAL A 328 10.94 11.07 23.49
CA VAL A 328 11.55 12.00 22.52
C VAL A 328 13.00 12.35 22.89
N GLN A 329 13.40 12.23 24.16
CA GLN A 329 14.78 12.48 24.58
C GLN A 329 15.68 11.32 24.17
N ALA A 330 15.20 10.08 24.36
CA ALA A 330 15.90 8.90 23.84
C ALA A 330 16.02 8.96 22.32
N LEU A 331 14.95 9.38 21.63
CA LEU A 331 14.95 9.60 20.18
C LEU A 331 15.98 10.66 19.76
N ARG A 332 16.06 11.78 20.49
CA ARG A 332 17.08 12.82 20.28
C ARG A 332 18.50 12.26 20.39
N GLN A 333 18.81 11.53 21.47
CA GLN A 333 20.14 10.94 21.66
C GLN A 333 20.50 9.96 20.54
N ARG A 334 19.52 9.18 20.08
CA ARG A 334 19.69 8.28 18.95
C ARG A 334 20.07 9.04 17.68
N VAL A 335 19.33 10.09 17.30
CA VAL A 335 19.63 10.89 16.10
C VAL A 335 21.00 11.54 16.18
N MET A 336 21.39 12.06 17.35
CA MET A 336 22.74 12.60 17.57
C MET A 336 23.82 11.52 17.32
N GLY A 337 23.59 10.29 17.76
CA GLY A 337 24.49 9.16 17.53
C GLY A 337 24.60 8.72 16.06
N LEU A 338 23.63 9.06 15.21
CA LEU A 338 23.71 8.80 13.77
C LEU A 338 24.67 9.73 13.04
N ALA A 339 25.01 10.86 13.67
CA ALA A 339 25.87 11.90 13.12
C ALA A 339 25.46 12.30 11.68
N LEU A 340 24.16 12.53 11.44
CA LEU A 340 23.59 12.78 10.10
C LEU A 340 24.29 13.90 9.31
N TRP A 341 24.91 14.87 9.99
CA TRP A 341 25.64 15.99 9.39
C TRP A 341 27.16 15.78 9.20
N ASP A 342 27.77 14.68 9.69
CA ASP A 342 29.22 14.40 9.58
C ASP A 342 29.49 13.30 8.54
N GLU A 343 29.35 13.64 7.26
CA GLU A 343 29.55 12.69 6.16
C GLU A 343 30.99 12.15 6.10
N GLU A 344 31.99 13.00 6.31
CA GLU A 344 33.40 12.59 6.31
C GLU A 344 33.73 11.64 7.47
N GLY A 345 33.24 11.92 8.68
CA GLY A 345 33.40 11.03 9.83
C GLY A 345 32.79 9.66 9.57
N ARG A 346 31.59 9.62 8.98
CA ARG A 346 30.94 8.37 8.58
C ARG A 346 31.72 7.63 7.49
N ALA A 347 32.18 8.33 6.45
CA ALA A 347 32.97 7.74 5.38
C ALA A 347 34.27 7.12 5.92
N ARG A 348 34.99 7.83 6.81
CA ARG A 348 36.20 7.32 7.47
C ARG A 348 35.92 6.12 8.37
N ALA A 349 34.81 6.13 9.12
CA ALA A 349 34.42 4.99 9.95
C ALA A 349 34.10 3.75 9.10
N LYS A 350 33.32 3.94 8.03
CA LYS A 350 32.98 2.88 7.07
C LYS A 350 34.23 2.32 6.37
N GLU A 351 35.15 3.18 5.94
CA GLU A 351 36.43 2.76 5.34
C GLU A 351 37.27 1.95 6.33
N LYS A 352 37.35 2.39 7.60
CA LYS A 352 38.07 1.67 8.65
C LYS A 352 37.46 0.29 8.93
N GLU A 353 36.13 0.20 9.00
CA GLU A 353 35.42 -1.06 9.19
C GLU A 353 35.60 -1.99 7.98
N ALA A 354 35.47 -1.46 6.76
CA ALA A 354 35.71 -2.21 5.52
C ALA A 354 37.15 -2.73 5.44
N ALA A 355 38.15 -1.91 5.80
CA ALA A 355 39.54 -2.33 5.85
C ALA A 355 39.78 -3.45 6.88
N ALA A 356 39.17 -3.35 8.07
CA ALA A 356 39.26 -4.38 9.09
C ALA A 356 38.57 -5.70 8.66
N ALA A 357 37.42 -5.59 7.99
CA ALA A 357 36.71 -6.72 7.41
C ALA A 357 37.53 -7.41 6.31
N ALA A 358 38.08 -6.65 5.37
CA ALA A 358 38.90 -7.15 4.27
C ALA A 358 40.11 -7.97 4.77
N VAL A 359 40.77 -7.54 5.85
CA VAL A 359 41.88 -8.30 6.47
C VAL A 359 41.42 -9.67 6.97
N LYS A 360 40.26 -9.74 7.65
CA LYS A 360 39.70 -11.01 8.14
C LYS A 360 39.33 -11.95 6.99
N VAL A 361 38.66 -11.41 5.97
CA VAL A 361 38.24 -12.16 4.78
C VAL A 361 39.44 -12.71 4.02
N ALA A 362 40.49 -11.90 3.82
CA ALA A 362 41.72 -12.35 3.16
C ALA A 362 42.44 -13.47 3.94
N SER A 363 42.34 -13.49 5.28
CA SER A 363 42.85 -14.63 6.07
C SER A 363 42.01 -15.88 5.84
N ALA A 364 40.68 -15.77 5.98
CA ALA A 364 39.78 -16.91 5.82
C ALA A 364 39.81 -17.51 4.40
N ALA A 365 39.93 -16.68 3.37
CA ALA A 365 40.08 -17.14 1.98
C ALA A 365 41.38 -17.95 1.79
N ARG A 366 42.51 -17.50 2.37
CA ARG A 366 43.78 -18.26 2.33
C ARG A 366 43.72 -19.57 3.10
N GLU A 367 42.92 -19.61 4.16
CA GLU A 367 42.73 -20.79 5.03
C GLU A 367 41.65 -21.75 4.52
N GLY A 368 40.90 -21.38 3.47
CA GLY A 368 39.77 -22.17 2.97
C GLY A 368 38.57 -22.20 3.91
N SER A 369 38.43 -21.21 4.79
CA SER A 369 37.38 -21.09 5.82
C SER A 369 36.37 -19.99 5.52
N LEU A 370 36.33 -19.48 4.28
CA LEU A 370 35.49 -18.35 3.88
C LEU A 370 34.00 -18.59 4.12
N ASP A 371 33.48 -19.78 3.82
CA ASP A 371 32.07 -20.14 4.05
C ASP A 371 31.71 -20.11 5.54
N ALA A 372 32.63 -20.54 6.42
CA ALA A 372 32.42 -20.49 7.86
C ALA A 372 32.38 -19.04 8.36
N LEU A 373 33.31 -18.21 7.87
CA LEU A 373 33.32 -16.77 8.17
C LEU A 373 32.04 -16.09 7.66
N ALA A 374 31.49 -16.50 6.52
CA ALA A 374 30.24 -15.98 5.98
C ALA A 374 29.06 -16.18 6.94
N TRP A 375 28.97 -17.34 7.57
CA TRP A 375 27.94 -17.60 8.59
C TRP A 375 28.13 -16.75 9.86
N GLU A 376 29.37 -16.49 10.27
CA GLU A 376 29.66 -15.58 11.38
C GLU A 376 29.33 -14.12 11.04
N ALA A 377 29.52 -13.74 9.78
CA ALA A 377 29.31 -12.39 9.25
C ALA A 377 27.85 -11.99 9.05
N VAL A 378 26.88 -12.89 9.24
CA VAL A 378 25.45 -12.62 9.03
C VAL A 378 24.95 -11.38 9.79
N LYS A 379 25.60 -11.02 10.91
CA LYS A 379 25.25 -9.86 11.75
C LYS A 379 26.18 -8.65 11.58
N ASP A 380 27.14 -8.73 10.66
CA ASP A 380 28.18 -7.73 10.42
C ASP A 380 28.15 -7.33 8.93
N PRO A 381 27.43 -6.24 8.57
CA PRO A 381 27.27 -5.83 7.18
C PRO A 381 28.60 -5.51 6.48
N ALA A 382 29.57 -4.93 7.19
CA ALA A 382 30.88 -4.61 6.64
C ALA A 382 31.66 -5.89 6.30
N LEU A 383 31.60 -6.89 7.18
CA LEU A 383 32.18 -8.20 6.92
C LEU A 383 31.45 -8.93 5.78
N GLY A 384 30.12 -8.84 5.71
CA GLY A 384 29.32 -9.38 4.62
C GLY A 384 29.70 -8.82 3.25
N ALA A 385 29.87 -7.49 3.15
CA ALA A 385 30.31 -6.84 1.91
C ALA A 385 31.70 -7.32 1.46
N ALA A 386 32.66 -7.41 2.38
CA ALA A 386 33.99 -7.94 2.07
C ALA A 386 33.96 -9.41 1.62
N ILE A 387 33.05 -10.23 2.19
CA ILE A 387 32.86 -11.62 1.76
C ILE A 387 32.25 -11.69 0.37
N GLN A 388 31.29 -10.82 0.04
CA GLN A 388 30.72 -10.74 -1.30
C GLN A 388 31.80 -10.42 -2.34
N GLU A 389 32.72 -9.49 -2.06
CA GLU A 389 33.86 -9.20 -2.92
C GLU A 389 34.79 -10.42 -3.09
N ALA A 390 35.06 -11.15 -2.00
CA ALA A 390 35.86 -12.38 -2.07
C ALA A 390 35.17 -13.50 -2.87
N TYR A 391 33.86 -13.66 -2.73
CA TYR A 391 33.07 -14.58 -3.56
C TYR A 391 33.03 -14.14 -5.03
N ALA A 392 33.00 -12.84 -5.33
CA ALA A 392 33.10 -12.35 -6.71
C ALA A 392 34.44 -12.72 -7.37
N ALA A 393 35.52 -12.82 -6.57
CA ALA A 393 36.83 -13.25 -7.02
C ALA A 393 37.01 -14.79 -7.09
N ASP A 394 36.12 -15.56 -6.45
CA ASP A 394 36.09 -17.03 -6.54
C ASP A 394 35.37 -17.45 -7.84
N PRO A 395 36.06 -18.10 -8.80
CA PRO A 395 35.44 -18.52 -10.06
C PRO A 395 34.19 -19.40 -9.90
N SER A 396 34.08 -20.15 -8.78
CA SER A 396 32.92 -21.01 -8.51
C SER A 396 31.70 -20.25 -7.99
N MET A 397 31.87 -19.05 -7.45
CA MET A 397 30.79 -18.20 -6.91
C MET A 397 30.48 -17.00 -7.81
N GLN A 398 31.37 -16.67 -8.74
CA GLN A 398 31.28 -15.47 -9.58
C GLN A 398 29.93 -15.31 -10.27
N ALA A 399 29.35 -16.38 -10.82
CA ALA A 399 28.04 -16.32 -11.48
C ALA A 399 26.90 -15.96 -10.51
N THR A 400 26.89 -16.56 -9.31
CA THR A 400 25.88 -16.27 -8.28
C THR A 400 25.99 -14.84 -7.78
N VAL A 401 27.21 -14.35 -7.53
CA VAL A 401 27.41 -12.97 -7.09
C VAL A 401 27.06 -11.98 -8.19
N ALA A 402 27.35 -12.29 -9.46
CA ALA A 402 26.94 -11.45 -10.58
C ALA A 402 25.42 -11.31 -10.68
N LEU A 403 24.67 -12.40 -10.48
CA LEU A 403 23.21 -12.36 -10.43
C LEU A 403 22.70 -11.54 -9.23
N MET A 404 23.29 -11.69 -8.04
CA MET A 404 22.94 -10.86 -6.89
C MET A 404 23.23 -9.37 -7.13
N SER A 405 24.28 -9.04 -7.87
CA SER A 405 24.60 -7.64 -8.22
C SER A 405 23.72 -7.08 -9.35
N ALA A 406 23.06 -7.94 -10.12
CA ALA A 406 22.24 -7.56 -11.27
C ALA A 406 20.73 -7.79 -11.05
N TRP A 407 20.29 -8.16 -9.85
CA TRP A 407 18.86 -8.37 -9.54
C TRP A 407 18.00 -7.10 -9.56
N LYS A 408 18.62 -5.98 -9.91
CA LYS A 408 17.98 -4.71 -10.23
C LYS A 408 18.54 -4.19 -11.56
N ASP A 409 17.68 -3.54 -12.32
CA ASP A 409 18.05 -2.92 -13.59
C ASP A 409 18.75 -1.56 -13.39
N GLU A 410 19.08 -0.89 -14.51
CA GLU A 410 19.76 0.42 -14.51
C GLU A 410 18.92 1.53 -13.87
N GLU A 411 17.60 1.35 -13.77
CA GLU A 411 16.66 2.26 -13.13
C GLU A 411 16.43 1.90 -11.65
N ASN A 412 17.19 0.93 -11.12
CA ASN A 412 17.09 0.40 -9.76
C ASN A 412 15.72 -0.27 -9.48
N TYR A 413 15.01 -0.70 -10.52
CA TYR A 413 13.84 -1.58 -10.40
C TYR A 413 14.26 -3.03 -10.34
N ARG A 414 13.41 -3.87 -9.75
CA ARG A 414 13.62 -5.31 -9.62
C ARG A 414 13.68 -5.99 -11.00
N ASP A 415 14.76 -6.74 -11.26
CA ASP A 415 14.86 -7.59 -12.46
C ASP A 415 14.35 -9.01 -12.16
N GLU A 416 13.11 -9.29 -12.55
CA GLU A 416 12.48 -10.60 -12.34
C GLU A 416 13.18 -11.75 -13.06
N GLY A 417 13.83 -11.47 -14.21
CA GLY A 417 14.56 -12.48 -14.97
C GLY A 417 15.81 -12.93 -14.22
N VAL A 418 16.60 -11.97 -13.74
CA VAL A 418 17.81 -12.22 -12.97
C VAL A 418 17.48 -12.90 -11.63
N ILE A 419 16.40 -12.49 -10.96
CA ILE A 419 15.98 -13.13 -9.70
C ILE A 419 15.53 -14.57 -9.94
N ALA A 420 14.77 -14.83 -11.00
CA ALA A 420 14.37 -16.19 -11.36
C ALA A 420 15.58 -17.07 -11.67
N GLU A 421 16.58 -16.56 -12.37
CA GLU A 421 17.84 -17.24 -12.65
C GLU A 421 18.63 -17.50 -11.36
N LEU A 422 18.76 -16.52 -10.46
CA LEU A 422 19.38 -16.69 -9.15
C LEU A 422 18.68 -17.77 -8.31
N ILE A 423 17.35 -17.79 -8.31
CA ILE A 423 16.58 -18.82 -7.60
C ILE A 423 16.85 -20.22 -8.17
N ALA A 424 16.97 -20.33 -9.49
CA ALA A 424 17.14 -21.61 -10.18
C ALA A 424 18.57 -22.14 -10.15
N GLU A 425 19.56 -21.26 -10.33
CA GLU A 425 20.95 -21.62 -10.61
C GLU A 425 21.95 -21.12 -9.55
N GLY A 426 21.51 -20.27 -8.62
CA GLY A 426 22.38 -19.70 -7.60
C GLY A 426 22.97 -20.74 -6.63
N ASP A 427 24.24 -20.54 -6.29
CA ASP A 427 24.94 -21.37 -5.30
C ASP A 427 24.48 -21.01 -3.88
N ARG A 428 24.02 -22.02 -3.14
CA ARG A 428 23.54 -21.87 -1.75
C ARG A 428 24.62 -21.46 -0.75
N ARG A 429 25.91 -21.46 -1.13
CA ARG A 429 26.97 -20.81 -0.33
C ARG A 429 26.74 -19.30 -0.16
N ALA A 430 25.92 -18.67 -1.01
CA ALA A 430 25.50 -17.28 -0.87
C ALA A 430 24.46 -17.05 0.25
N THR A 431 23.86 -18.10 0.83
CA THR A 431 22.83 -17.97 1.87
C THR A 431 23.19 -17.00 3.01
N PRO A 432 24.40 -17.00 3.61
CA PRO A 432 24.74 -16.06 4.68
C PRO A 432 24.72 -14.60 4.22
N LEU A 433 25.11 -14.33 2.97
CA LEU A 433 25.03 -13.00 2.37
C LEU A 433 23.57 -12.58 2.19
N LEU A 434 22.72 -13.47 1.66
CA LEU A 434 21.29 -13.20 1.53
C LEU A 434 20.62 -12.94 2.88
N ILE A 435 21.00 -13.67 3.94
CA ILE A 435 20.48 -13.41 5.30
C ILE A 435 20.96 -12.05 5.81
N SER A 436 22.23 -11.67 5.56
CA SER A 436 22.74 -10.35 5.92
C SER A 436 21.98 -9.25 5.17
N ILE A 437 21.80 -9.38 3.86
CA ILE A 437 21.03 -8.44 3.02
C ILE A 437 19.56 -8.38 3.47
N ALA A 438 18.91 -9.51 3.76
CA ALA A 438 17.55 -9.54 4.29
C ALA A 438 17.38 -8.78 5.61
N ARG A 439 18.45 -8.69 6.43
CA ARG A 439 18.43 -7.99 7.72
C ARG A 439 18.80 -6.51 7.61
N TYR A 440 19.77 -6.18 6.76
CA TYR A 440 20.46 -4.89 6.76
C TYR A 440 20.50 -4.20 5.39
N GLY A 441 20.05 -4.88 4.35
CA GLY A 441 19.97 -4.33 3.00
C GLY A 441 19.02 -3.14 2.94
N GLU A 442 19.30 -2.24 2.01
CA GLU A 442 18.53 -1.02 1.77
C GLU A 442 17.95 -1.05 0.35
N GLY A 443 16.98 -0.18 0.07
CA GLY A 443 16.45 0.00 -1.29
C GLY A 443 15.82 -1.25 -1.91
N GLY A 444 15.17 -2.10 -1.12
CA GLY A 444 14.40 -3.27 -1.58
C GLY A 444 15.21 -4.56 -1.78
N GLU A 445 16.54 -4.52 -1.61
CA GLU A 445 17.41 -5.72 -1.70
C GLU A 445 17.11 -6.73 -0.61
N ASP A 446 16.71 -6.24 0.56
CA ASP A 446 16.25 -7.02 1.69
C ASP A 446 15.03 -7.88 1.34
N LEU A 447 14.06 -7.31 0.60
CA LEU A 447 12.90 -8.02 0.09
C LEU A 447 13.31 -9.08 -0.95
N ILE A 448 14.17 -8.73 -1.91
CA ILE A 448 14.64 -9.69 -2.92
C ILE A 448 15.37 -10.85 -2.24
N ALA A 449 16.26 -10.56 -1.29
CA ALA A 449 17.00 -11.58 -0.56
C ALA A 449 16.07 -12.50 0.26
N LEU A 450 15.05 -11.94 0.92
CA LEU A 450 14.03 -12.74 1.61
C LEU A 450 13.22 -13.62 0.64
N GLU A 451 12.91 -13.14 -0.56
CA GLU A 451 12.24 -13.95 -1.58
C GLU A 451 13.11 -15.12 -2.05
N VAL A 452 14.39 -14.88 -2.32
CA VAL A 452 15.33 -15.94 -2.71
C VAL A 452 15.44 -16.99 -1.60
N LEU A 453 15.58 -16.55 -0.34
CA LEU A 453 15.61 -17.45 0.82
C LEU A 453 14.32 -18.27 0.96
N ALA A 454 13.15 -17.64 0.74
CA ALA A 454 11.87 -18.32 0.75
C ALA A 454 11.74 -19.34 -0.39
N ALA A 455 12.16 -18.98 -1.60
CA ALA A 455 12.13 -19.85 -2.77
C ALA A 455 13.08 -21.05 -2.62
N TRP A 456 14.22 -20.88 -1.96
CA TRP A 456 15.15 -21.97 -1.60
C TRP A 456 14.69 -22.81 -0.41
N ALA A 457 13.66 -22.36 0.31
CA ALA A 457 13.20 -22.94 1.57
C ALA A 457 14.39 -23.16 2.53
N GLU A 458 15.12 -22.09 2.84
CA GLU A 458 16.35 -22.18 3.63
C GLU A 458 16.07 -22.24 5.15
N PRO A 459 16.24 -23.41 5.81
CA PRO A 459 15.85 -23.56 7.22
C PRO A 459 16.69 -22.72 8.18
N ARG A 460 17.98 -22.48 7.86
CA ARG A 460 18.86 -21.70 8.75
C ARG A 460 18.48 -20.23 8.79
N ALA A 461 17.77 -19.73 7.77
CA ALA A 461 17.35 -18.35 7.70
C ALA A 461 16.28 -18.00 8.74
N VAL A 462 15.38 -18.93 9.12
CA VAL A 462 14.18 -18.63 9.93
C VAL A 462 14.50 -17.85 11.21
N GLU A 463 15.39 -18.36 12.06
CA GLU A 463 15.74 -17.68 13.31
C GLU A 463 16.63 -16.45 13.06
N LEU A 464 17.39 -16.41 11.97
CA LEU A 464 18.32 -15.34 11.66
C LEU A 464 17.65 -14.12 11.02
N VAL A 465 16.56 -14.29 10.26
CA VAL A 465 15.78 -13.19 9.68
C VAL A 465 14.50 -12.91 10.47
N ARG A 466 14.26 -13.62 11.59
CA ARG A 466 13.09 -13.41 12.44
C ARG A 466 12.91 -11.94 12.80
N ASP A 467 13.97 -11.26 13.23
CA ASP A 467 13.88 -9.86 13.63
C ASP A 467 13.41 -8.96 12.45
N ALA A 468 13.77 -9.30 11.20
CA ALA A 468 13.33 -8.58 10.01
C ALA A 468 11.82 -8.73 9.76
N ALA A 469 11.22 -9.88 10.13
CA ALA A 469 9.77 -10.06 10.08
C ALA A 469 9.01 -9.25 11.16
N PHE A 470 9.69 -8.83 12.22
CA PHE A 470 9.11 -8.04 13.30
C PHE A 470 9.43 -6.54 13.15
N ALA A 471 10.38 -6.19 12.27
CA ALA A 471 10.69 -4.81 11.91
C ALA A 471 9.47 -4.11 11.29
N GLU A 472 9.28 -2.84 11.61
CA GLU A 472 8.22 -2.04 11.01
C GLU A 472 8.42 -2.01 9.49
N ASP A 473 7.34 -2.26 8.77
CA ASP A 473 7.33 -2.31 7.31
C ASP A 473 5.90 -1.96 6.90
N ARG A 474 5.76 -0.80 6.24
CA ARG A 474 4.51 -0.16 5.88
C ARG A 474 3.54 -1.10 5.15
N PHE A 475 4.08 -1.95 4.28
CA PHE A 475 3.30 -2.84 3.43
C PHE A 475 3.36 -4.30 3.91
N HIS A 476 4.02 -4.55 5.04
CA HIS A 476 4.23 -5.88 5.60
C HIS A 476 4.86 -6.89 4.61
N LEU A 477 5.59 -6.43 3.60
CA LEU A 477 6.23 -7.27 2.58
C LEU A 477 7.28 -8.21 3.20
N LYS A 478 8.10 -7.73 4.14
CA LYS A 478 9.04 -8.57 4.91
C LYS A 478 8.32 -9.67 5.67
N ARG A 479 7.17 -9.36 6.26
CA ARG A 479 6.32 -10.35 6.96
C ARG A 479 5.76 -11.37 5.99
N HIS A 480 5.23 -10.92 4.84
CA HIS A 480 4.75 -11.80 3.78
C HIS A 480 5.82 -12.77 3.31
N LEU A 481 7.04 -12.28 3.04
CA LEU A 481 8.16 -13.12 2.59
C LEU A 481 8.64 -14.06 3.70
N PHE A 482 8.65 -13.63 4.96
CA PHE A 482 8.94 -14.50 6.10
C PHE A 482 7.88 -15.60 6.28
N ILE A 483 6.60 -15.28 6.10
CA ILE A 483 5.49 -16.25 6.08
C ILE A 483 5.73 -17.27 4.96
N GLN A 484 6.07 -16.80 3.75
CA GLN A 484 6.37 -17.67 2.61
C GLN A 484 7.58 -18.57 2.87
N LEU A 485 8.64 -18.05 3.51
CA LEU A 485 9.80 -18.85 3.91
C LEU A 485 9.39 -20.00 4.83
N ILE A 486 8.61 -19.70 5.88
CA ILE A 486 8.12 -20.74 6.81
C ILE A 486 7.20 -21.73 6.09
N GLN A 487 6.31 -21.24 5.23
CA GLN A 487 5.37 -22.08 4.48
C GLN A 487 6.09 -23.00 3.50
N ALA A 488 7.11 -22.50 2.80
CA ALA A 488 7.92 -23.27 1.85
C ALA A 488 8.75 -24.36 2.54
N LEU A 489 9.20 -24.12 3.78
CA LEU A 489 9.88 -25.13 4.60
C LEU A 489 8.95 -26.28 4.99
N GLY A 490 7.67 -26.00 5.24
CA GLY A 490 6.68 -27.01 5.64
C GLY A 490 6.91 -27.65 7.01
N ASP A 491 7.85 -27.14 7.81
CA ASP A 491 8.16 -27.68 9.14
C ASP A 491 7.27 -27.04 10.21
N LYS A 492 6.41 -27.86 10.81
CA LYS A 492 5.52 -27.48 11.93
C LYS A 492 6.25 -26.91 13.15
N ALA A 493 7.55 -27.16 13.33
CA ALA A 493 8.32 -26.54 14.40
C ALA A 493 8.37 -25.00 14.29
N ASN A 494 8.13 -24.47 13.09
CA ASN A 494 8.10 -23.04 12.81
C ASN A 494 6.74 -22.37 13.05
N THR A 495 5.68 -23.14 13.37
CA THR A 495 4.34 -22.62 13.73
C THR A 495 4.41 -21.56 14.83
N LYS A 496 5.31 -21.75 15.81
CA LYS A 496 5.54 -20.80 16.92
C LYS A 496 5.86 -19.38 16.43
N HIS A 497 6.55 -19.23 15.29
CA HIS A 497 6.92 -17.93 14.74
C HIS A 497 5.72 -17.24 14.10
N LEU A 498 4.92 -17.96 13.31
CA LEU A 498 3.70 -17.42 12.72
C LEU A 498 2.68 -17.03 13.80
N LEU A 499 2.53 -17.82 14.86
CA LEU A 499 1.70 -17.45 16.01
C LEU A 499 2.21 -16.20 16.73
N ALA A 500 3.52 -16.00 16.83
CA ALA A 500 4.09 -14.79 17.42
C ALA A 500 3.76 -13.55 16.57
N VAL A 501 3.85 -13.64 15.24
CA VAL A 501 3.45 -12.56 14.33
C VAL A 501 1.95 -12.26 14.45
N LEU A 502 1.08 -13.29 14.44
CA LEU A 502 -0.37 -13.12 14.57
C LEU A 502 -0.77 -12.45 15.91
N ARG A 503 -0.08 -12.77 17.00
CA ARG A 503 -0.32 -12.15 18.33
C ARG A 503 0.13 -10.69 18.36
N MET A 504 1.24 -10.37 17.72
CA MET A 504 1.80 -9.02 17.73
C MET A 504 1.04 -8.08 16.80
N TYR A 505 0.51 -8.61 15.70
CA TYR A 505 -0.26 -7.87 14.70
C TYR A 505 -1.67 -8.45 14.59
N PRO A 506 -2.55 -8.27 15.59
CA PRO A 506 -3.93 -8.71 15.46
C PRO A 506 -4.65 -7.93 14.35
N LEU A 507 -5.75 -8.50 13.86
CA LEU A 507 -6.69 -7.83 12.96
C LEU A 507 -6.97 -6.39 13.41
N LYS A 508 -6.98 -5.47 12.45
CA LYS A 508 -7.28 -4.07 12.68
C LYS A 508 -8.25 -3.59 11.61
N ASP A 509 -9.35 -2.98 12.06
CA ASP A 509 -10.35 -2.41 11.15
C ASP A 509 -9.72 -1.29 10.31
N GLY A 510 -9.96 -1.31 9.01
CA GLY A 510 -9.43 -0.32 8.06
C GLY A 510 -7.96 -0.54 7.65
N ASP A 511 -7.27 -1.58 8.14
CA ASP A 511 -5.89 -1.88 7.77
C ASP A 511 -5.84 -3.05 6.76
N SER A 512 -6.07 -2.74 5.47
CA SER A 512 -6.17 -3.75 4.41
C SER A 512 -4.86 -4.54 4.24
N GLU A 513 -3.71 -3.88 4.29
CA GLU A 513 -2.41 -4.52 4.08
C GLU A 513 -2.09 -5.50 5.21
N ARG A 514 -2.32 -5.09 6.47
CA ARG A 514 -2.20 -6.01 7.60
C ARG A 514 -3.11 -7.21 7.45
N ASN A 515 -4.37 -6.97 7.07
CA ASN A 515 -5.36 -8.03 6.99
C ASN A 515 -5.05 -9.02 5.84
N ARG A 516 -4.49 -8.56 4.72
CA ARG A 516 -3.93 -9.42 3.65
C ARG A 516 -2.77 -10.27 4.17
N MET A 517 -1.81 -9.66 4.87
CA MET A 517 -0.69 -10.37 5.52
C MET A 517 -1.18 -11.46 6.46
N LEU A 518 -2.19 -11.15 7.28
CA LEU A 518 -2.78 -12.11 8.19
C LEU A 518 -3.52 -13.24 7.45
N GLY A 519 -4.12 -12.97 6.28
CA GLY A 519 -4.70 -14.01 5.42
C GLY A 519 -3.65 -15.01 4.94
N ALA A 520 -2.52 -14.53 4.41
CA ALA A 520 -1.40 -15.39 4.03
C ALA A 520 -0.83 -16.16 5.23
N LEU A 521 -0.67 -15.49 6.38
CA LEU A 521 -0.18 -16.10 7.62
C LEU A 521 -1.06 -17.26 8.07
N VAL A 522 -2.37 -17.03 8.15
CA VAL A 522 -3.32 -18.05 8.62
C VAL A 522 -3.40 -19.21 7.63
N PHE A 523 -3.35 -18.92 6.33
CA PHE A 523 -3.28 -19.96 5.32
C PHE A 523 -2.04 -20.85 5.53
N ALA A 524 -0.86 -20.23 5.74
CA ALA A 524 0.37 -20.95 6.05
C ALA A 524 0.29 -21.77 7.34
N LEU A 525 -0.36 -21.27 8.40
CA LEU A 525 -0.63 -22.07 9.61
C LEU A 525 -1.43 -23.35 9.30
N GLY A 526 -2.43 -23.25 8.41
CA GLY A 526 -3.19 -24.39 7.93
C GLY A 526 -2.33 -25.41 7.19
N GLU A 527 -1.44 -24.94 6.31
CA GLU A 527 -0.50 -25.76 5.54
C GLU A 527 0.50 -26.53 6.41
N LEU A 528 0.98 -25.90 7.49
CA LEU A 528 1.87 -26.57 8.46
C LEU A 528 1.15 -27.67 9.25
N GLY A 529 -0.18 -27.61 9.35
CA GLY A 529 -0.99 -28.67 9.94
C GLY A 529 -0.81 -28.87 11.45
N ASP A 530 -0.24 -27.89 12.18
CA ASP A 530 0.01 -28.02 13.62
C ASP A 530 -1.28 -27.80 14.44
N PRO A 531 -1.79 -28.81 15.16
CA PRO A 531 -3.01 -28.67 15.96
C PRO A 531 -2.93 -27.61 17.06
N ALA A 532 -1.72 -27.20 17.48
CA ALA A 532 -1.53 -26.19 18.52
C ALA A 532 -2.11 -24.81 18.16
N VAL A 533 -2.42 -24.56 16.89
CA VAL A 533 -3.01 -23.29 16.44
C VAL A 533 -4.52 -23.20 16.71
N GLY A 534 -5.20 -24.31 16.96
CA GLY A 534 -6.67 -24.41 17.00
C GLY A 534 -7.34 -23.40 17.95
N ASP A 535 -6.83 -23.28 19.18
CA ASP A 535 -7.33 -22.31 20.18
C ASP A 535 -7.21 -20.86 19.73
N THR A 536 -6.19 -20.55 18.92
CA THR A 536 -5.98 -19.20 18.39
C THR A 536 -6.94 -18.96 17.23
N LEU A 537 -7.05 -19.90 16.29
CA LEU A 537 -7.90 -19.78 15.10
C LEU A 537 -9.39 -19.74 15.43
N LEU A 538 -9.86 -20.51 16.43
CA LEU A 538 -11.26 -20.51 16.85
C LEU A 538 -11.76 -19.12 17.27
N ARG A 539 -10.88 -18.26 17.81
CA ARG A 539 -11.24 -16.87 18.19
C ARG A 539 -11.55 -15.97 16.98
N TYR A 540 -11.10 -16.38 15.80
CA TYR A 540 -11.26 -15.65 14.55
C TYR A 540 -12.37 -16.20 13.66
N LEU A 541 -13.01 -17.33 14.02
CA LEU A 541 -14.02 -18.00 13.19
C LEU A 541 -15.20 -17.10 12.80
N GLU A 542 -15.61 -16.21 13.71
CA GLU A 542 -16.72 -15.27 13.50
C GLU A 542 -16.27 -13.89 12.96
N ARG A 543 -14.96 -13.68 12.77
CA ARG A 543 -14.44 -12.43 12.22
C ARG A 543 -14.55 -12.46 10.70
N THR A 544 -15.11 -11.39 10.13
CA THR A 544 -15.25 -11.23 8.68
C THR A 544 -14.40 -10.07 8.22
N VAL A 545 -13.39 -10.37 7.41
CA VAL A 545 -12.50 -9.41 6.77
C VAL A 545 -12.21 -9.89 5.35
N ASP A 546 -12.58 -9.07 4.37
CA ASP A 546 -12.51 -9.38 2.94
C ASP A 546 -11.31 -8.71 2.24
N ALA A 547 -10.24 -8.42 2.98
CA ALA A 547 -9.01 -7.87 2.42
C ALA A 547 -8.24 -8.97 1.66
N VAL A 548 -8.08 -8.78 0.35
CA VAL A 548 -7.36 -9.69 -0.55
C VAL A 548 -6.36 -8.92 -1.41
N GLY A 549 -5.26 -9.57 -1.78
CA GLY A 549 -4.12 -9.00 -2.50
C GLY A 549 -3.38 -10.05 -3.34
N LYS A 550 -2.35 -9.65 -4.10
CA LYS A 550 -1.56 -10.58 -4.92
C LYS A 550 -0.78 -11.55 -4.03
N GLU A 551 -0.31 -11.06 -2.89
CA GLU A 551 0.44 -11.77 -1.85
C GLU A 551 -0.45 -12.68 -0.99
N ALA A 552 -1.76 -12.40 -0.97
CA ALA A 552 -2.78 -13.13 -0.23
C ALA A 552 -4.12 -13.12 -0.99
N PRO A 553 -4.27 -13.98 -2.02
CA PRO A 553 -5.50 -14.01 -2.81
C PRO A 553 -6.67 -14.66 -2.04
N ILE A 554 -6.38 -15.37 -0.95
CA ILE A 554 -7.39 -15.94 -0.05
C ILE A 554 -7.60 -14.97 1.12
N SER A 555 -8.84 -14.52 1.32
CA SER A 555 -9.16 -13.58 2.40
C SER A 555 -8.88 -14.18 3.77
N PHE A 556 -8.70 -13.33 4.78
CA PHE A 556 -8.46 -13.78 6.15
C PHE A 556 -9.54 -14.75 6.65
N SER A 557 -10.81 -14.46 6.39
CA SER A 557 -11.94 -15.29 6.82
C SER A 557 -11.90 -16.69 6.18
N GLU A 558 -11.58 -16.75 4.88
CA GLU A 558 -11.41 -18.01 4.16
C GLU A 558 -10.18 -18.77 4.67
N ALA A 559 -9.07 -18.08 4.89
CA ALA A 559 -7.85 -18.69 5.43
C ALA A 559 -8.09 -19.32 6.82
N VAL A 560 -8.87 -18.68 7.70
CA VAL A 560 -9.25 -19.24 9.02
C VAL A 560 -10.02 -20.54 8.86
N CYS A 561 -11.04 -20.56 8.01
CA CYS A 561 -11.84 -21.77 7.77
C CYS A 561 -10.98 -22.90 7.20
N TYR A 562 -10.14 -22.57 6.21
CA TYR A 562 -9.19 -23.50 5.61
C TYR A 562 -8.28 -24.12 6.67
N ALA A 563 -7.63 -23.27 7.47
CA ALA A 563 -6.67 -23.69 8.46
C ALA A 563 -7.30 -24.56 9.55
N LEU A 564 -8.50 -24.21 10.04
CA LEU A 564 -9.25 -25.06 10.99
C LEU A 564 -9.53 -26.46 10.43
N GLY A 565 -9.93 -26.55 9.16
CA GLY A 565 -10.13 -27.82 8.46
C GLY A 565 -8.84 -28.61 8.26
N ALA A 566 -7.76 -27.92 7.88
CA ALA A 566 -6.45 -28.53 7.62
C ALA A 566 -5.81 -29.10 8.90
N VAL A 567 -5.89 -28.38 10.02
CA VAL A 567 -5.35 -28.85 11.32
C VAL A 567 -6.29 -29.83 12.05
N GLY A 568 -7.50 -30.05 11.54
CA GLY A 568 -8.46 -30.99 12.12
C GLY A 568 -9.11 -30.50 13.42
N GLU A 569 -9.33 -29.20 13.57
CA GLU A 569 -9.93 -28.61 14.77
C GLU A 569 -11.44 -28.92 14.84
N THR A 570 -11.80 -30.05 15.46
CA THR A 570 -13.17 -30.57 15.51
C THR A 570 -14.15 -29.65 16.23
N ARG A 571 -13.69 -28.76 17.13
CA ARG A 571 -14.56 -27.77 17.81
C ARG A 571 -15.13 -26.75 16.83
N ALA A 572 -14.53 -26.57 15.66
CA ALA A 572 -15.05 -25.69 14.61
C ALA A 572 -16.24 -26.30 13.85
N LEU A 573 -16.45 -27.63 13.89
CA LEU A 573 -17.48 -28.30 13.08
C LEU A 573 -18.89 -27.80 13.41
N ALA A 574 -19.27 -27.76 14.69
CA ALA A 574 -20.61 -27.35 15.09
C ALA A 574 -20.93 -25.89 14.72
N PRO A 575 -20.06 -24.89 15.02
CA PRO A 575 -20.25 -23.52 14.53
C PRO A 575 -20.33 -23.41 13.01
N LEU A 576 -19.48 -24.14 12.26
CA LEU A 576 -19.50 -24.14 10.80
C LEU A 576 -20.81 -24.72 10.25
N LEU A 577 -21.32 -25.81 10.82
CA LEU A 577 -22.61 -26.39 10.44
C LEU A 577 -23.76 -25.41 10.72
N ALA A 578 -23.77 -24.74 11.88
CA ALA A 578 -24.79 -23.75 12.22
C ALA A 578 -24.76 -22.56 11.25
N ARG A 579 -23.57 -22.03 10.95
CA ARG A 579 -23.37 -20.97 9.95
C ARG A 579 -23.86 -21.40 8.57
N PHE A 580 -23.64 -22.66 8.20
CA PHE A 580 -24.10 -23.24 6.93
C PHE A 580 -25.64 -23.29 6.85
N GLU A 581 -26.30 -23.67 7.94
CA GLU A 581 -27.77 -23.71 8.04
C GLU A 581 -28.42 -22.33 7.98
N GLU A 582 -27.83 -21.33 8.64
CA GLU A 582 -28.39 -19.97 8.68
C GLU A 582 -28.39 -19.29 7.31
N LYS A 583 -27.37 -19.58 6.47
CA LYS A 583 -27.15 -18.88 5.20
C LYS A 583 -26.69 -19.84 4.09
N PRO A 584 -27.53 -20.80 3.64
CA PRO A 584 -27.13 -21.86 2.72
C PRO A 584 -26.43 -21.29 1.46
N TRP A 585 -27.05 -20.30 0.83
CA TRP A 585 -26.56 -19.71 -0.42
C TRP A 585 -25.28 -18.87 -0.28
N LYS A 586 -24.97 -18.32 0.90
CA LYS A 586 -23.72 -17.56 1.12
C LYS A 586 -22.50 -18.45 1.33
N LEU A 587 -22.65 -19.77 1.47
CA LEU A 587 -21.50 -20.67 1.59
C LEU A 587 -21.02 -21.23 0.27
N SER A 588 -21.85 -21.22 -0.78
CA SER A 588 -21.34 -21.33 -2.16
C SER A 588 -20.34 -20.20 -2.51
N SER A 589 -20.33 -19.11 -1.74
CA SER A 589 -19.32 -18.05 -1.77
C SER A 589 -18.17 -18.20 -0.75
N SER A 590 -18.03 -19.34 -0.06
CA SER A 590 -16.95 -19.61 0.91
C SER A 590 -16.29 -20.98 0.66
N PRO A 591 -15.38 -21.07 -0.33
CA PRO A 591 -14.67 -22.30 -0.68
C PRO A 591 -14.03 -23.01 0.53
N ALA A 592 -13.41 -22.24 1.41
CA ALA A 592 -12.71 -22.77 2.56
C ALA A 592 -13.64 -23.42 3.58
N THR A 593 -14.89 -22.97 3.69
CA THR A 593 -15.86 -23.62 4.58
C THR A 593 -16.26 -24.99 4.06
N CYS A 594 -16.50 -25.13 2.75
CA CYS A 594 -16.76 -26.44 2.14
C CYS A 594 -15.61 -27.42 2.40
N PHE A 595 -14.37 -26.96 2.18
CA PHE A 595 -13.18 -27.73 2.50
C PHE A 595 -13.15 -28.16 3.98
N ALA A 596 -13.35 -27.22 4.90
CA ALA A 596 -13.31 -27.48 6.33
C ALA A 596 -14.37 -28.48 6.78
N LEU A 597 -15.61 -28.35 6.29
CA LEU A 597 -16.68 -29.31 6.58
C LEU A 597 -16.31 -30.72 6.09
N GLY A 598 -15.81 -30.85 4.86
CA GLY A 598 -15.35 -32.12 4.31
C GLY A 598 -14.29 -32.80 5.19
N ARG A 599 -13.30 -32.03 5.65
CA ARG A 599 -12.22 -32.52 6.51
C ARG A 599 -12.69 -32.91 7.90
N LEU A 600 -13.41 -32.01 8.57
CA LEU A 600 -13.82 -32.19 9.97
C LEU A 600 -14.92 -33.23 10.13
N ALA A 601 -15.89 -33.27 9.19
CA ALA A 601 -16.98 -34.24 9.23
C ALA A 601 -16.51 -35.67 8.89
N GLY A 602 -15.39 -35.82 8.17
CA GLY A 602 -14.81 -37.13 7.85
C GLY A 602 -14.36 -37.91 9.08
N THR A 603 -14.02 -37.21 10.18
CA THR A 603 -13.65 -37.80 11.48
C THR A 603 -14.72 -37.66 12.56
N ALA A 604 -15.88 -37.08 12.22
CA ALA A 604 -16.96 -36.84 13.16
C ALA A 604 -17.87 -38.06 13.35
N ASP A 605 -18.83 -37.95 14.27
CA ASP A 605 -19.86 -38.96 14.44
C ASP A 605 -20.77 -39.07 13.19
N PRO A 606 -21.44 -40.22 12.97
CA PRO A 606 -22.27 -40.42 11.78
C PRO A 606 -23.36 -39.38 11.56
N ALA A 607 -23.95 -38.82 12.63
CA ALA A 607 -25.02 -37.84 12.49
C ALA A 607 -24.48 -36.49 12.00
N SER A 608 -23.35 -36.04 12.55
CA SER A 608 -22.65 -34.85 12.07
C SER A 608 -22.16 -35.01 10.63
N ARG A 609 -21.65 -36.19 10.27
CA ARG A 609 -21.23 -36.52 8.89
C ARG A 609 -22.41 -36.47 7.91
N GLU A 610 -23.52 -37.11 8.25
CA GLU A 610 -24.71 -37.11 7.40
C GLU A 610 -25.31 -35.70 7.25
N LYS A 611 -25.31 -34.92 8.34
CA LYS A 611 -25.74 -33.52 8.32
C LYS A 611 -24.86 -32.68 7.39
N ALA A 612 -23.54 -32.81 7.48
CA ALA A 612 -22.61 -32.11 6.58
C ALA A 612 -22.84 -32.49 5.11
N LEU A 613 -23.01 -33.79 4.82
CA LEU A 613 -23.32 -34.29 3.49
C LEU A 613 -24.63 -33.73 2.93
N ALA A 614 -25.71 -33.73 3.73
CA ALA A 614 -27.00 -33.19 3.31
C ALA A 614 -26.91 -31.69 2.98
N LEU A 615 -26.15 -30.93 3.77
CA LEU A 615 -25.91 -29.51 3.55
C LEU A 615 -25.10 -29.25 2.27
N LEU A 616 -24.00 -29.98 2.06
CA LEU A 616 -23.20 -29.91 0.83
C LEU A 616 -24.04 -30.26 -0.40
N GLU A 617 -24.80 -31.36 -0.38
CA GLU A 617 -25.67 -31.76 -1.51
C GLU A 617 -26.75 -30.72 -1.81
N SER A 618 -27.34 -30.11 -0.78
CA SER A 618 -28.36 -29.06 -0.97
C SER A 618 -27.81 -27.77 -1.63
N ASN A 619 -26.48 -27.58 -1.62
CA ASN A 619 -25.81 -26.44 -2.22
C ASN A 619 -24.97 -26.82 -3.45
N ARG A 620 -24.95 -28.11 -3.82
CA ARG A 620 -24.27 -28.60 -5.00
C ARG A 620 -25.00 -28.11 -6.25
N PHE A 621 -24.28 -27.46 -7.17
CA PHE A 621 -24.87 -27.12 -8.46
C PHE A 621 -25.24 -28.41 -9.22
N SER A 622 -26.53 -28.60 -9.46
CA SER A 622 -27.02 -29.73 -10.25
C SER A 622 -26.81 -29.49 -11.74
N LYS A 623 -26.49 -30.56 -12.48
CA LYS A 623 -26.47 -30.55 -13.95
C LYS A 623 -27.88 -30.19 -14.44
N GLY A 624 -28.03 -28.98 -14.95
CA GLY A 624 -29.31 -28.44 -15.40
C GLY A 624 -29.34 -28.22 -16.91
N PHE A 625 -30.24 -27.37 -17.37
CA PHE A 625 -30.19 -26.81 -18.71
C PHE A 625 -30.43 -25.31 -18.61
N PHE A 626 -29.68 -24.53 -19.38
CA PHE A 626 -30.03 -23.12 -19.61
C PHE A 626 -30.53 -22.97 -21.04
N ILE A 627 -31.36 -21.96 -21.24
CA ILE A 627 -31.92 -21.62 -22.55
C ILE A 627 -31.25 -20.32 -22.97
N ASP A 628 -30.50 -20.34 -24.07
CA ASP A 628 -29.82 -19.13 -24.55
C ASP A 628 -30.81 -18.10 -25.15
N VAL A 629 -30.29 -16.94 -25.57
CA VAL A 629 -31.07 -15.88 -26.23
C VAL A 629 -31.77 -16.33 -27.51
N ASN A 630 -31.33 -17.43 -28.12
CA ASN A 630 -31.91 -18.06 -29.30
C ASN A 630 -32.89 -19.19 -28.95
N LYS A 631 -33.25 -19.34 -27.67
CA LYS A 631 -34.08 -20.42 -27.13
C LYS A 631 -33.50 -21.82 -27.29
N GLN A 632 -32.20 -21.96 -27.55
CA GLN A 632 -31.55 -23.26 -27.60
C GLN A 632 -31.27 -23.75 -26.18
N LYS A 633 -31.68 -24.99 -25.90
CA LYS A 633 -31.48 -25.65 -24.62
C LYS A 633 -30.06 -26.21 -24.58
N HIS A 634 -29.19 -25.57 -23.82
CA HIS A 634 -27.82 -26.03 -23.59
C HIS A 634 -27.77 -26.82 -22.28
N PRO A 635 -27.11 -27.99 -22.23
CA PRO A 635 -26.83 -28.64 -20.96
C PRO A 635 -26.01 -27.67 -20.11
N ASN A 636 -26.55 -27.32 -18.94
CA ASN A 636 -25.84 -26.57 -17.91
C ASN A 636 -24.92 -27.57 -17.21
N THR A 637 -23.86 -27.96 -17.92
CA THR A 637 -22.74 -28.70 -17.35
C THR A 637 -22.12 -27.87 -16.24
N ILE A 638 -21.37 -28.48 -15.33
CA ILE A 638 -20.59 -27.69 -14.37
C ILE A 638 -19.60 -26.78 -15.11
N ALA A 639 -19.09 -27.20 -16.28
CA ALA A 639 -18.34 -26.37 -17.23
C ALA A 639 -19.12 -25.14 -17.77
N GLY A 640 -20.46 -25.11 -17.65
CA GLY A 640 -21.32 -24.00 -18.03
C GLY A 640 -21.17 -22.78 -17.11
N LEU A 641 -20.89 -23.01 -15.81
CA LEU A 641 -20.54 -21.95 -14.85
C LEU A 641 -19.34 -21.10 -15.32
N PHE A 642 -18.48 -21.68 -16.16
CA PHE A 642 -17.27 -21.04 -16.65
C PHE A 642 -17.46 -20.36 -18.01
N ARG A 643 -18.47 -20.75 -18.80
CA ARG A 643 -18.58 -20.38 -20.21
C ARG A 643 -19.01 -18.92 -20.43
N ASP A 644 -19.90 -18.40 -19.58
CA ASP A 644 -20.69 -17.21 -19.93
C ASP A 644 -20.68 -16.04 -18.92
N VAL A 645 -20.01 -16.12 -17.76
CA VAL A 645 -20.15 -15.06 -16.74
C VAL A 645 -18.83 -14.70 -16.05
N GLY A 646 -18.25 -13.55 -16.42
CA GLY A 646 -17.28 -12.85 -15.56
C GLY A 646 -17.98 -12.42 -14.27
N GLY A 647 -17.45 -12.83 -13.12
CA GLY A 647 -18.03 -12.50 -11.80
C GLY A 647 -18.50 -13.70 -10.96
N LEU A 648 -18.29 -14.95 -11.40
CA LEU A 648 -18.61 -16.16 -10.61
C LEU A 648 -17.39 -16.94 -10.09
N THR A 649 -16.20 -16.32 -10.07
CA THR A 649 -14.95 -16.92 -9.57
C THR A 649 -15.09 -17.52 -8.17
N VAL A 650 -15.80 -16.83 -7.27
CA VAL A 650 -16.06 -17.31 -5.90
C VAL A 650 -16.99 -18.53 -5.89
N ALA A 651 -18.07 -18.51 -6.69
CA ALA A 651 -19.01 -19.63 -6.80
C ALA A 651 -18.34 -20.88 -7.41
N ALA A 652 -17.47 -20.68 -8.41
CA ALA A 652 -16.66 -21.75 -8.99
C ALA A 652 -15.71 -22.35 -7.96
N SER A 653 -15.03 -21.50 -7.17
CA SER A 653 -14.16 -21.93 -6.08
C SER A 653 -14.94 -22.72 -5.02
N GLY A 654 -16.16 -22.25 -4.69
CA GLY A 654 -17.06 -22.89 -3.74
C GLY A 654 -17.47 -24.29 -4.21
N GLN A 655 -17.92 -24.42 -5.46
CA GLN A 655 -18.25 -25.71 -6.04
C GLN A 655 -17.04 -26.65 -6.09
N LEU A 656 -15.85 -26.14 -6.38
CA LEU A 656 -14.63 -26.93 -6.45
C LEU A 656 -14.27 -27.53 -5.08
N MET A 657 -14.28 -26.74 -4.01
CA MET A 657 -14.06 -27.24 -2.65
C MET A 657 -15.21 -28.09 -2.12
N LEU A 658 -16.44 -27.87 -2.58
CA LEU A 658 -17.60 -28.72 -2.28
C LEU A 658 -17.40 -30.13 -2.86
N GLU A 659 -16.98 -30.25 -4.12
CA GLU A 659 -16.74 -31.57 -4.73
C GLU A 659 -15.54 -32.30 -4.07
N VAL A 660 -14.50 -31.57 -3.64
CA VAL A 660 -13.43 -32.13 -2.79
C VAL A 660 -13.99 -32.69 -1.49
N ALA A 661 -14.84 -31.92 -0.80
CA ALA A 661 -15.48 -32.36 0.45
C ALA A 661 -16.35 -33.61 0.23
N MET A 662 -17.17 -33.61 -0.82
CA MET A 662 -18.03 -34.74 -1.18
C MET A 662 -17.23 -35.99 -1.51
N ALA A 663 -16.13 -35.88 -2.26
CA ALA A 663 -15.25 -37.00 -2.57
C ALA A 663 -14.59 -37.60 -1.32
N GLY A 664 -14.29 -36.77 -0.32
CA GLY A 664 -13.76 -37.22 0.98
C GLY A 664 -14.80 -37.83 1.91
N LEU A 665 -16.07 -37.41 1.81
CA LEU A 665 -17.15 -37.84 2.70
C LEU A 665 -17.99 -39.01 2.16
N THR A 666 -17.85 -39.38 0.88
CA THR A 666 -18.67 -40.42 0.24
C THR A 666 -17.84 -41.59 -0.30
N GLU A 667 -18.52 -42.68 -0.68
CA GLU A 667 -17.92 -43.88 -1.27
C GLU A 667 -18.71 -44.34 -2.51
N GLY A 668 -18.14 -45.25 -3.29
CA GLY A 668 -18.79 -45.84 -4.46
C GLY A 668 -19.21 -44.80 -5.51
N ALA A 669 -20.42 -44.97 -6.06
CA ALA A 669 -20.91 -44.14 -7.18
C ALA A 669 -20.95 -42.62 -6.86
N ARG A 670 -21.26 -42.24 -5.61
CA ARG A 670 -21.30 -40.82 -5.22
C ARG A 670 -19.91 -40.18 -5.23
N ARG A 671 -18.90 -40.92 -4.76
CA ARG A 671 -17.51 -40.48 -4.80
C ARG A 671 -17.01 -40.34 -6.24
N GLU A 672 -17.29 -41.33 -7.08
CA GLU A 672 -16.90 -41.28 -8.49
C GLU A 672 -17.57 -40.12 -9.25
N GLU A 673 -18.84 -39.80 -8.94
CA GLU A 673 -19.50 -38.62 -9.48
C GLU A 673 -18.81 -37.32 -9.03
N ALA A 674 -18.48 -37.20 -7.73
CA ALA A 674 -17.78 -36.03 -7.21
C ALA A 674 -16.39 -35.85 -7.85
N LEU A 675 -15.63 -36.94 -8.00
CA LEU A 675 -14.32 -36.93 -8.68
C LEU A 675 -14.45 -36.57 -10.17
N ALA A 676 -15.49 -37.05 -10.85
CA ALA A 676 -15.74 -36.69 -12.25
C ALA A 676 -16.05 -35.20 -12.41
N ASN A 677 -16.88 -34.63 -11.53
CA ASN A 677 -17.17 -33.20 -11.51
C ASN A 677 -15.91 -32.37 -11.16
N LEU A 678 -15.12 -32.84 -10.19
CA LEU A 678 -13.88 -32.19 -9.80
C LEU A 678 -12.85 -32.18 -10.94
N ARG A 679 -12.73 -33.28 -11.70
CA ARG A 679 -11.89 -33.36 -12.90
C ARG A 679 -12.28 -32.30 -13.93
N GLU A 680 -13.58 -32.16 -14.20
CA GLU A 680 -14.13 -31.15 -15.12
C GLU A 680 -13.79 -29.73 -14.66
N LEU A 681 -13.99 -29.45 -13.36
CA LEU A 681 -13.70 -28.15 -12.73
C LEU A 681 -12.21 -27.78 -12.81
N VAL A 682 -11.34 -28.65 -12.30
CA VAL A 682 -9.89 -28.41 -12.25
C VAL A 682 -9.32 -28.26 -13.65
N THR A 683 -9.70 -29.14 -14.58
CA THR A 683 -9.25 -29.04 -15.99
C THR A 683 -9.73 -27.73 -16.62
N GLY A 684 -11.00 -27.35 -16.41
CA GLY A 684 -11.57 -26.11 -16.95
C GLY A 684 -10.87 -24.85 -16.44
N VAL A 685 -10.55 -24.78 -15.15
CA VAL A 685 -9.83 -23.66 -14.55
C VAL A 685 -8.39 -23.59 -15.08
N LEU A 686 -7.63 -24.68 -14.98
CA LEU A 686 -6.19 -24.67 -15.26
C LEU A 686 -5.89 -24.52 -16.76
N THR A 687 -6.68 -25.13 -17.65
CA THR A 687 -6.41 -25.07 -19.10
C THR A 687 -6.93 -23.81 -19.79
N GLN A 688 -7.89 -23.10 -19.20
CA GLN A 688 -8.48 -21.89 -19.80
C GLN A 688 -7.99 -20.59 -19.15
N TRP A 689 -7.02 -20.68 -18.23
CA TRP A 689 -6.48 -19.54 -17.49
C TRP A 689 -5.96 -18.43 -18.39
N GLU A 690 -5.07 -18.74 -19.33
CA GLU A 690 -4.52 -17.75 -20.26
C GLU A 690 -5.60 -17.06 -21.09
N ALA A 691 -6.59 -17.81 -21.58
CA ALA A 691 -7.66 -17.27 -22.41
C ALA A 691 -8.66 -16.38 -21.66
N ARG A 692 -8.71 -16.44 -20.32
CA ARG A 692 -9.76 -15.80 -19.50
C ARG A 692 -9.27 -14.86 -18.41
N SER A 693 -8.03 -14.98 -17.98
CA SER A 693 -7.43 -14.14 -16.93
C SER A 693 -7.54 -12.65 -17.25
N SER A 694 -7.45 -12.26 -18.52
CA SER A 694 -7.56 -10.86 -18.95
C SER A 694 -8.98 -10.28 -19.01
N LYS A 695 -10.03 -11.12 -18.98
CA LYS A 695 -11.41 -10.68 -19.24
C LYS A 695 -12.43 -11.09 -18.17
N TYR A 696 -12.25 -12.25 -17.55
CA TYR A 696 -13.26 -12.86 -16.68
C TYR A 696 -12.72 -13.27 -15.32
N TRP A 697 -11.43 -13.57 -15.22
CA TRP A 697 -10.73 -13.95 -13.99
C TRP A 697 -9.68 -12.91 -13.59
N THR A 698 -9.99 -11.64 -13.85
CA THR A 698 -9.14 -10.50 -13.49
C THR A 698 -9.18 -10.27 -11.98
N GLY A 699 -8.06 -9.86 -11.40
CA GLY A 699 -7.96 -9.50 -9.98
C GLY A 699 -7.86 -10.70 -9.03
N TYR A 700 -8.04 -10.43 -7.74
CA TYR A 700 -7.69 -11.37 -6.67
C TYR A 700 -8.56 -12.63 -6.62
N ASP A 701 -9.83 -12.53 -7.01
CA ASP A 701 -10.74 -13.69 -7.03
C ASP A 701 -10.32 -14.75 -8.06
N GLY A 702 -9.71 -14.32 -9.17
CA GLY A 702 -9.14 -15.24 -10.16
C GLY A 702 -7.99 -16.05 -9.56
N TYR A 703 -7.06 -15.37 -8.89
CA TYR A 703 -5.93 -16.03 -8.23
C TYR A 703 -6.38 -16.93 -7.07
N ALA A 704 -7.44 -16.55 -6.35
CA ALA A 704 -8.05 -17.39 -5.34
C ALA A 704 -8.59 -18.69 -5.96
N LEU A 705 -9.35 -18.60 -7.06
CA LEU A 705 -9.85 -19.76 -7.81
C LEU A 705 -8.72 -20.68 -8.26
N LEU A 706 -7.62 -20.10 -8.74
CA LEU A 706 -6.44 -20.85 -9.15
C LEU A 706 -5.79 -21.58 -7.97
N ALA A 707 -5.64 -20.91 -6.82
CA ALA A 707 -5.13 -21.53 -5.59
C ALA A 707 -6.03 -22.69 -5.13
N TRP A 708 -7.36 -22.52 -5.15
CA TRP A 708 -8.30 -23.60 -4.81
C TRP A 708 -8.24 -24.79 -5.78
N ALA A 709 -8.09 -24.54 -7.08
CA ALA A 709 -7.92 -25.59 -8.07
C ALA A 709 -6.63 -26.39 -7.85
N LEU A 710 -5.52 -25.73 -7.53
CA LEU A 710 -4.26 -26.38 -7.19
C LEU A 710 -4.34 -27.17 -5.88
N LEU A 711 -5.04 -26.66 -4.87
CA LEU A 711 -5.30 -27.40 -3.63
C LEU A 711 -6.11 -28.68 -3.87
N ALA A 712 -7.13 -28.64 -4.72
CA ALA A 712 -7.88 -29.82 -5.10
C ALA A 712 -7.02 -30.84 -5.86
N LEU A 713 -6.18 -30.36 -6.79
CA LEU A 713 -5.26 -31.21 -7.53
C LEU A 713 -4.20 -31.84 -6.61
N ARG A 714 -3.78 -31.13 -5.56
CA ARG A 714 -2.91 -31.68 -4.51
C ARG A 714 -3.60 -32.77 -3.70
N ALA A 715 -4.87 -32.60 -3.38
CA ALA A 715 -5.67 -33.61 -2.66
C ALA A 715 -6.01 -34.84 -3.54
N HIS A 716 -6.11 -34.64 -4.86
CA HIS A 716 -6.48 -35.65 -5.86
C HIS A 716 -5.52 -35.60 -7.06
N PRO A 717 -4.27 -36.09 -6.90
CA PRO A 717 -3.24 -35.99 -7.95
C PRO A 717 -3.58 -36.79 -9.23
N ASP A 718 -4.47 -37.78 -9.13
CA ASP A 718 -5.00 -38.58 -10.23
C ASP A 718 -5.85 -37.77 -11.23
N LEU A 719 -6.20 -36.52 -10.89
CA LEU A 719 -6.85 -35.59 -11.81
C LEU A 719 -5.89 -34.99 -12.84
N GLY A 720 -4.56 -35.15 -12.67
CA GLY A 720 -3.54 -34.79 -13.65
C GLY A 720 -2.57 -33.70 -13.17
N ARG A 721 -1.52 -34.08 -12.42
CA ARG A 721 -0.48 -33.17 -11.89
C ARG A 721 0.14 -32.24 -12.93
N GLU A 722 0.28 -32.70 -14.18
CA GLU A 722 0.83 -31.92 -15.29
C GLU A 722 0.06 -30.61 -15.55
N LEU A 723 -1.23 -30.55 -15.16
CA LEU A 723 -2.03 -29.33 -15.27
C LEU A 723 -1.49 -28.17 -14.40
N ALA A 724 -0.72 -28.46 -13.36
CA ALA A 724 -0.10 -27.45 -12.51
C ALA A 724 1.20 -26.87 -13.10
N ARG A 725 1.80 -27.53 -14.10
CA ARG A 725 3.13 -27.18 -14.63
C ARG A 725 3.23 -25.75 -15.17
N PRO A 726 2.24 -25.19 -15.89
CA PRO A 726 2.30 -23.80 -16.34
C PRO A 726 2.36 -22.78 -15.20
N PHE A 727 1.96 -23.16 -13.98
CA PHE A 727 1.82 -22.26 -12.84
C PHE A 727 3.02 -22.29 -11.88
N VAL A 728 4.03 -23.13 -12.13
CA VAL A 728 5.26 -23.21 -11.30
C VAL A 728 6.12 -21.94 -11.39
N THR A 729 5.90 -21.13 -12.42
CA THR A 729 6.51 -19.81 -12.64
C THR A 729 5.51 -18.67 -12.47
N SER A 730 4.35 -18.91 -11.83
CA SER A 730 3.38 -17.85 -11.56
C SER A 730 4.00 -16.72 -10.75
N ASP A 731 3.65 -15.48 -11.09
CA ASP A 731 4.01 -14.27 -10.37
C ASP A 731 3.24 -14.11 -9.04
N VAL A 732 2.22 -14.94 -8.81
CA VAL A 732 1.48 -15.01 -7.55
C VAL A 732 2.12 -16.05 -6.63
N PRO A 733 2.74 -15.64 -5.50
CA PRO A 733 3.55 -16.54 -4.69
C PRO A 733 2.81 -17.78 -4.18
N LEU A 734 1.56 -17.63 -3.74
CA LEU A 734 0.74 -18.76 -3.26
C LEU A 734 0.44 -19.77 -4.36
N VAL A 735 0.07 -19.29 -5.55
CA VAL A 735 -0.20 -20.14 -6.73
C VAL A 735 1.07 -20.89 -7.13
N ARG A 736 2.20 -20.17 -7.22
CA ARG A 736 3.52 -20.73 -7.51
C ARG A 736 3.90 -21.84 -6.51
N LEU A 737 3.72 -21.59 -5.22
CA LEU A 737 4.01 -22.55 -4.16
C LEU A 737 3.15 -23.81 -4.29
N LEU A 738 1.83 -23.66 -4.41
CA LEU A 738 0.90 -24.78 -4.53
C LEU A 738 1.18 -25.60 -5.82
N ALA A 739 1.47 -24.92 -6.94
CA ALA A 739 1.83 -25.60 -8.18
C ALA A 739 3.12 -26.42 -8.04
N LYS A 740 4.16 -25.86 -7.41
CA LYS A 740 5.41 -26.59 -7.11
C LYS A 740 5.16 -27.82 -6.22
N GLN A 741 4.31 -27.69 -5.20
CA GLN A 741 3.95 -28.83 -4.35
C GLN A 741 3.17 -29.91 -5.11
N VAL A 742 2.28 -29.53 -6.04
CA VAL A 742 1.55 -30.49 -6.87
C VAL A 742 2.47 -31.23 -7.85
N VAL A 743 3.43 -30.53 -8.46
CA VAL A 743 4.38 -31.11 -9.42
C VAL A 743 5.47 -31.93 -8.73
N GLY A 744 5.91 -31.52 -7.53
CA GLY A 744 6.98 -32.18 -6.77
C GLY A 744 6.52 -33.35 -5.89
N ALA A 745 5.24 -33.41 -5.51
CA ALA A 745 4.62 -34.59 -4.89
C ALA A 745 4.40 -35.68 -5.94
#